data_AF-A0A947V9Y2-F1
#
_entry.id   AF-A0A947V9Y2-F1
#
_cell.length_a   1.000
_cell.length_b   1.000
_cell.length_c   1.000
_cell.angle_alpha   90.00
_cell.angle_beta   90.00
_cell.angle_gamma   90.00
#
_symmetry.space_group_name_H-M   'P 1'
#
loop_
_entity.id
_entity.type
_entity.pdbx_description
1 polymer ?
#
loop_
_entity_poly.entity_id
_entity_poly.type
_entity_poly.pdbx_seq_one_letter_code
_entity_poly.pdbx_strand_id
1 'polypeptide(L)'
;MNHYAITMPQLSDTMTEGVVVTWEKQAGDKVERGDIVATVETDKAIMDVEVFKAGYLAGPLADVGATIAVGAALGYITDTAGDVAIAADEVVEEQAQTEMIPHHAGTPVVMPQLSDTMTEGVVVTWEKKPGDVIKRGDIVATVETDKAIMDVEVFQEGWLSGPIADIGSVVEVGHPMGFIVDDAAKANDTGVTISADHQVKNMHKVAPHAADKPAHIPMPKAAPVQISAEGALPPVARPSGRQASPYARKVAAQLGVNLTGLAGTGPSGVIVAADVARARPSMQEVAHSLPQVDVPGQGRKMTSMEKAVSHAMTASLTLPTFHATMNIDTAALTAAAKASKVSVTVAIAKACSVAMAKFPRMNWAYQPVDKLVERANHDFGVAVTSNDGGLVVPILHGIEKKSLATLQGDWAGLVERARVRKLAPAEYANPTFTISNMGMMGVSHFTAIPTPGIAAILAIAANGPQGTPFTLTCDHRVLNGAEVALYLATLKQTIEAPDAWMAGGAAAESVAGAAATTSAPVSPIPEGNWDFPVVVVGGGPGGEDCARDLADHGIKVMMVNNEPFPGGECLWRGCIPSKAWRAAADVIRNRAHDAEMGVDGTNTPKLNWEQVEKHRRWVQTSRGEMALKADKGMKIDVREGYGEFVDTHTLKITPVEGEAYTVSFGAAVIATGAPAFVPPIPGARENLATGGVATSDTIWNLATPPKKLGIVGGGVIGVEMAQIFRDFGTEVLMVERNDRILAEIEDEIGKVLIASLEKEITVVTSADIKEVSGKPGKMKLRYANKEGVESVFDCDVVLMATGKRPDTGKLNLDKVGVALDGAAIKVNTRCQTSAPHIYAVGDVIGGYMLAHTAATQGRVAASNLLGHASEYDQDKDCGVTFSRPQAGFVGLSVAQAKAKGIDAVEAKMPMSIDAKAMITGETEGMIKLVADKVSGRIIGVHYLADHTDTLIGIGVMMVAGEMTLTQVAKAIFPHPTQTELFGELARRLLNRLRRTAKK
;
A
#
# COMPACT_ATOMS: atom_id res chain seq x y z
N MET A 1 41.43 -7.42 23.11
CA MET A 1 41.03 -6.43 22.09
C MET A 1 40.22 -7.20 21.06
N ASN A 2 39.01 -6.77 20.73
CA ASN A 2 38.13 -7.52 19.82
C ASN A 2 38.38 -7.06 18.38
N HIS A 3 39.21 -7.79 17.65
CA HIS A 3 39.41 -7.58 16.22
C HIS A 3 38.28 -8.26 15.43
N TYR A 4 37.66 -7.55 14.50
CA TYR A 4 36.63 -8.11 13.63
C TYR A 4 37.25 -8.49 12.28
N ALA A 5 37.21 -9.78 11.92
CA ALA A 5 37.82 -10.27 10.68
C ALA A 5 36.97 -9.92 9.45
N ILE A 6 37.62 -9.37 8.43
CA ILE A 6 37.08 -9.24 7.07
C ILE A 6 37.53 -10.50 6.33
N THR A 7 36.59 -11.32 5.88
CA THR A 7 36.90 -12.63 5.25
C THR A 7 36.58 -12.64 3.76
N MET A 8 37.19 -13.57 3.02
CA MET A 8 36.88 -13.79 1.60
C MET A 8 35.44 -14.28 1.42
N PRO A 9 34.56 -13.52 0.73
CA PRO A 9 33.16 -13.89 0.58
C PRO A 9 32.96 -15.07 -0.38
N GLN A 10 31.95 -15.89 -0.12
CA GLN A 10 31.54 -16.97 -1.04
C GLN A 10 30.51 -16.46 -2.04
N LEU A 11 30.90 -16.39 -3.32
CA LEU A 11 30.07 -15.76 -4.37
C LEU A 11 29.32 -16.76 -5.26
N SER A 12 29.59 -18.06 -5.10
CA SER A 12 28.77 -19.12 -5.69
C SER A 12 28.98 -20.44 -4.94
N ASP A 13 27.99 -21.32 -5.04
CA ASP A 13 27.97 -22.64 -4.38
C ASP A 13 29.13 -23.57 -4.83
N THR A 14 29.87 -23.20 -5.87
CA THR A 14 31.03 -23.93 -6.38
C THR A 14 32.37 -23.25 -6.11
N MET A 15 32.39 -22.09 -5.45
CA MET A 15 33.60 -21.31 -5.19
C MET A 15 34.31 -21.79 -3.92
N THR A 16 35.58 -22.12 -4.04
CA THR A 16 36.46 -22.51 -2.91
C THR A 16 37.54 -21.48 -2.60
N GLU A 17 37.87 -20.60 -3.53
CA GLU A 17 38.91 -19.57 -3.40
C GLU A 17 38.61 -18.35 -4.30
N GLY A 18 39.15 -17.18 -3.94
CA GLY A 18 39.07 -15.93 -4.69
C GLY A 18 40.40 -15.19 -4.69
N VAL A 19 40.62 -14.28 -5.64
CA VAL A 19 41.85 -13.51 -5.80
C VAL A 19 41.60 -12.06 -5.42
N VAL A 20 42.46 -11.46 -4.59
CA VAL A 20 42.33 -10.02 -4.26
C VAL A 20 42.78 -9.18 -5.45
N VAL A 21 41.91 -8.32 -5.97
CA VAL A 21 42.16 -7.50 -7.18
C VAL A 21 42.70 -6.12 -6.82
N THR A 22 42.09 -5.46 -5.83
CA THR A 22 42.50 -4.16 -5.31
C THR A 22 42.11 -4.02 -3.85
N TRP A 23 42.86 -3.21 -3.11
CA TRP A 23 42.44 -2.70 -1.81
C TRP A 23 41.98 -1.25 -2.00
N GLU A 24 40.74 -0.96 -1.61
CA GLU A 24 40.11 0.37 -1.77
C GLU A 24 40.35 1.27 -0.54
N LYS A 25 40.82 0.68 0.57
CA LYS A 25 41.20 1.36 1.83
C LYS A 25 42.56 0.87 2.31
N GLN A 26 43.31 1.74 3.01
CA GLN A 26 44.64 1.43 3.54
C GLN A 26 44.61 1.12 5.04
N ALA A 27 45.65 0.44 5.53
CA ALA A 27 45.84 0.20 6.96
C ALA A 27 45.80 1.52 7.76
N GLY A 28 44.93 1.61 8.75
CA GLY A 28 44.69 2.79 9.58
C GLY A 28 43.52 3.66 9.12
N ASP A 29 42.92 3.40 7.94
CA ASP A 29 41.74 4.13 7.49
C ASP A 29 40.53 3.81 8.36
N LYS A 30 39.77 4.86 8.70
CA LYS A 30 38.49 4.71 9.36
C LYS A 30 37.45 4.22 8.34
N VAL A 31 36.74 3.16 8.67
CA VAL A 31 35.71 2.54 7.85
C VAL A 31 34.37 2.53 8.59
N GLU A 32 33.29 2.82 7.87
CA GLU A 32 31.91 2.76 8.38
C GLU A 32 31.17 1.55 7.78
N ARG A 33 30.11 1.08 8.45
CA ARG A 33 29.28 -0.02 7.93
C ARG A 33 28.72 0.40 6.56
N GLY A 34 28.99 -0.37 5.51
CA GLY A 34 28.68 0.04 4.13
C GLY A 34 29.91 0.33 3.27
N ASP A 35 31.08 0.54 3.87
CA ASP A 35 32.27 0.90 3.12
C ASP A 35 32.90 -0.32 2.43
N ILE A 36 33.35 -0.11 1.20
CA ILE A 36 34.12 -1.09 0.44
C ILE A 36 35.59 -0.98 0.82
N VAL A 37 36.20 -2.10 1.20
CA VAL A 37 37.60 -2.17 1.63
C VAL A 37 38.53 -2.87 0.64
N ALA A 38 38.01 -3.81 -0.16
CA ALA A 38 38.77 -4.50 -1.20
C ALA A 38 37.84 -4.95 -2.32
N THR A 39 38.38 -5.19 -3.51
CA THR A 39 37.67 -5.84 -4.61
C THR A 39 38.32 -7.20 -4.85
N VAL A 40 37.51 -8.26 -4.97
CA VAL A 40 37.96 -9.64 -5.16
C VAL A 40 37.40 -10.22 -6.46
N GLU A 41 38.20 -11.05 -7.13
CA GLU A 41 37.88 -11.73 -8.38
C GLU A 41 37.78 -13.24 -8.15
N THR A 42 36.78 -13.84 -8.78
CA THR A 42 36.52 -15.27 -8.76
C THR A 42 36.45 -15.78 -10.19
N ASP A 43 36.31 -17.09 -10.36
CA ASP A 43 36.12 -17.71 -11.67
C ASP A 43 34.82 -17.27 -12.37
N LYS A 44 33.88 -16.65 -11.64
CA LYS A 44 32.56 -16.24 -12.14
C LYS A 44 32.23 -14.75 -12.02
N ALA A 45 32.80 -14.03 -11.05
CA ALA A 45 32.45 -12.62 -10.79
C ALA A 45 33.61 -11.84 -10.15
N ILE A 46 33.62 -10.52 -10.39
CA ILE A 46 34.45 -9.54 -9.66
C ILE A 46 33.49 -8.74 -8.78
N MET A 47 33.79 -8.63 -7.49
CA MET A 47 32.88 -8.01 -6.53
C MET A 47 33.61 -7.27 -5.42
N ASP A 48 32.95 -6.24 -4.89
CA ASP A 48 33.44 -5.42 -3.81
C ASP A 48 33.15 -6.06 -2.45
N VAL A 49 34.15 -6.05 -1.57
CA VAL A 49 34.10 -6.55 -0.19
C VAL A 49 33.73 -5.38 0.71
N GLU A 50 32.49 -5.41 1.19
CA GLU A 50 31.92 -4.43 2.11
C GLU A 50 32.19 -4.80 3.58
N VAL A 51 32.38 -3.81 4.45
CA VAL A 51 32.48 -4.01 5.90
C VAL A 51 31.15 -3.83 6.62
N PHE A 52 30.86 -4.73 7.56
CA PHE A 52 29.60 -4.73 8.31
C PHE A 52 29.72 -4.10 9.70
N LYS A 53 30.93 -3.68 10.11
CA LYS A 53 31.22 -3.04 11.39
C LYS A 53 32.11 -1.82 11.19
N ALA A 54 31.80 -0.72 11.88
CA ALA A 54 32.63 0.49 11.85
C ALA A 54 33.86 0.36 12.76
N GLY A 55 34.99 0.92 12.34
CA GLY A 55 36.25 0.93 13.09
C GLY A 55 37.43 1.39 12.24
N TYR A 56 38.65 0.94 12.57
CA TYR A 56 39.87 1.23 11.80
C TYR A 56 40.40 -0.05 11.15
N LEU A 57 40.76 0.01 9.87
CA LEU A 57 41.28 -1.14 9.13
C LEU A 57 42.69 -1.49 9.62
N ALA A 58 42.91 -2.69 10.13
CA ALA A 58 44.21 -3.28 10.44
C ALA A 58 44.50 -4.42 9.46
N GLY A 59 45.32 -4.14 8.46
CA GLY A 59 45.53 -5.00 7.28
C GLY A 59 45.77 -4.13 6.04
N PRO A 60 46.36 -4.68 4.96
CA PRO A 60 45.99 -5.98 4.41
C PRO A 60 46.84 -7.16 4.90
N LEU A 61 46.22 -8.34 5.05
CA LEU A 61 46.89 -9.61 5.35
C LEU A 61 47.23 -10.40 4.07
N ALA A 62 46.68 -9.97 2.93
CA ALA A 62 46.89 -10.58 1.61
C ALA A 62 47.23 -9.51 0.57
N ASP A 63 48.31 -9.75 -0.18
CA ASP A 63 48.73 -8.87 -1.28
C ASP A 63 47.76 -8.94 -2.47
N VAL A 64 47.69 -7.86 -3.25
CA VAL A 64 46.97 -7.84 -4.52
C VAL A 64 47.52 -8.92 -5.47
N GLY A 65 46.63 -9.79 -5.95
CA GLY A 65 46.94 -10.96 -6.75
C GLY A 65 47.05 -12.27 -5.96
N ALA A 66 46.95 -12.24 -4.63
CA ALA A 66 46.94 -13.45 -3.80
C ALA A 66 45.59 -14.18 -3.90
N THR A 67 45.66 -15.50 -4.08
CA THR A 67 44.51 -16.40 -4.01
C THR A 67 44.25 -16.80 -2.56
N ILE A 68 43.07 -16.50 -2.06
CA ILE A 68 42.65 -16.71 -0.67
C ILE A 68 41.40 -17.60 -0.66
N ALA A 69 41.42 -18.63 0.20
CA ALA A 69 40.27 -19.53 0.35
C ALA A 69 39.05 -18.77 0.88
N VAL A 70 37.85 -19.16 0.43
CA VAL A 70 36.59 -18.63 0.97
C VAL A 70 36.56 -18.79 2.49
N GLY A 71 36.22 -17.72 3.21
CA GLY A 71 36.20 -17.67 4.67
C GLY A 71 37.52 -17.33 5.36
N ALA A 72 38.65 -17.32 4.65
CA ALA A 72 39.93 -16.89 5.23
C ALA A 72 40.02 -15.35 5.36
N ALA A 73 40.75 -14.87 6.37
CA ALA A 73 40.85 -13.44 6.70
C ALA A 73 41.69 -12.67 5.67
N LEU A 74 41.12 -11.56 5.18
CA LEU A 74 41.75 -10.56 4.30
C LEU A 74 42.36 -9.41 5.10
N GLY A 75 41.75 -9.05 6.24
CA GLY A 75 42.16 -7.98 7.15
C GLY A 75 41.28 -7.93 8.39
N TYR A 76 41.57 -7.04 9.33
CA TYR A 76 40.80 -6.88 10.56
C TYR A 76 40.28 -5.45 10.74
N ILE A 77 39.24 -5.27 11.54
CA ILE A 77 38.76 -3.96 11.99
C ILE A 77 38.98 -3.85 13.51
N THR A 78 39.57 -2.75 13.94
CA THR A 78 39.91 -2.46 15.35
C THR A 78 39.19 -1.20 15.85
N ASP A 79 39.05 -1.08 17.17
CA ASP A 79 38.33 0.04 17.78
C ASP A 79 39.21 1.32 17.92
N THR A 80 40.54 1.20 17.75
CA THR A 80 41.53 2.26 18.00
C THR A 80 42.54 2.42 16.87
N ALA A 81 42.73 3.65 16.39
CA ALA A 81 43.67 4.00 15.30
C ALA A 81 45.16 3.74 15.61
N GLY A 82 45.51 3.35 16.85
CA GLY A 82 46.88 3.10 17.30
C GLY A 82 47.35 1.64 17.18
N ASP A 83 46.44 0.69 16.94
CA ASP A 83 46.75 -0.75 16.89
C ASP A 83 46.93 -1.25 15.44
N VAL A 84 47.67 -0.49 14.62
CA VAL A 84 47.82 -0.72 13.16
C VAL A 84 49.02 -1.61 12.83
N ALA A 85 49.82 -2.00 13.83
CA ALA A 85 50.97 -2.88 13.65
C ALA A 85 50.66 -4.30 14.13
N ILE A 86 49.92 -5.06 13.32
CA ILE A 86 49.90 -6.53 13.45
C ILE A 86 51.13 -7.04 12.70
N ALA A 87 52.11 -7.57 13.43
CA ALA A 87 53.30 -8.17 12.83
C ALA A 87 52.89 -9.39 11.98
N ALA A 88 53.49 -9.54 10.80
CA ALA A 88 53.20 -10.59 9.81
C ALA A 88 53.44 -12.04 10.29
N ASP A 89 53.70 -12.27 11.58
CA ASP A 89 53.92 -13.58 12.20
C ASP A 89 52.96 -13.87 13.39
N GLU A 90 51.97 -13.01 13.66
CA GLU A 90 50.82 -13.40 14.49
C GLU A 90 49.70 -13.93 13.58
N VAL A 91 49.82 -15.22 13.22
CA VAL A 91 48.64 -16.02 12.94
C VAL A 91 47.86 -16.08 14.26
N VAL A 92 46.97 -15.12 14.47
CA VAL A 92 45.84 -15.35 15.36
C VAL A 92 45.03 -16.42 14.64
N GLU A 93 45.34 -17.69 14.95
CA GLU A 93 44.34 -18.73 14.87
C GLU A 93 43.14 -18.16 15.64
N GLU A 94 42.16 -17.65 14.90
CA GLU A 94 40.81 -17.68 15.40
C GLU A 94 40.52 -19.18 15.47
N GLN A 95 40.91 -19.74 16.63
CA GLN A 95 40.33 -20.94 17.16
C GLN A 95 38.86 -20.77 16.89
N ALA A 96 38.40 -21.52 15.89
CA ALA A 96 37.00 -21.82 15.76
C ALA A 96 36.52 -22.04 17.19
N GLN A 97 35.58 -21.22 17.65
CA GLN A 97 34.69 -21.61 18.72
C GLN A 97 33.82 -22.75 18.18
N THR A 98 34.53 -23.86 17.99
CA THR A 98 34.09 -25.24 18.00
C THR A 98 33.96 -25.57 19.48
N GLU A 99 33.02 -24.94 20.16
CA GLU A 99 32.43 -25.52 21.37
C GLU A 99 30.91 -25.49 21.24
N MET A 100 30.39 -25.90 20.08
CA MET A 100 28.94 -26.08 19.87
C MET A 100 28.58 -27.31 19.05
N ILE A 101 29.50 -28.26 18.87
CA ILE A 101 29.23 -29.55 18.23
C ILE A 101 29.97 -30.62 19.05
N PRO A 102 29.29 -31.58 19.69
CA PRO A 102 29.98 -32.74 20.24
C PRO A 102 30.85 -33.35 19.13
N HIS A 103 32.12 -33.68 19.41
CA HIS A 103 33.11 -34.22 18.46
C HIS A 103 32.68 -35.51 17.71
N HIS A 104 31.42 -35.93 17.84
CA HIS A 104 30.82 -37.11 17.24
C HIS A 104 29.52 -36.82 16.44
N ALA A 105 29.11 -35.56 16.25
CA ALA A 105 27.75 -35.24 15.78
C ALA A 105 27.54 -35.22 14.25
N GLY A 106 28.59 -35.13 13.42
CA GLY A 106 28.46 -35.07 11.95
C GLY A 106 28.29 -33.65 11.40
N THR A 107 27.97 -33.53 10.11
CA THR A 107 27.79 -32.24 9.41
C THR A 107 26.45 -31.60 9.75
N PRO A 108 26.38 -30.33 10.18
CA PRO A 108 25.13 -29.68 10.53
C PRO A 108 24.22 -29.44 9.31
N VAL A 109 22.94 -29.74 9.46
CA VAL A 109 21.83 -29.23 8.63
C VAL A 109 21.36 -27.94 9.28
N VAL A 110 21.54 -26.79 8.63
CA VAL A 110 21.26 -25.47 9.21
C VAL A 110 19.99 -24.83 8.66
N MET A 111 19.42 -23.88 9.41
CA MET A 111 18.30 -23.06 8.93
C MET A 111 18.75 -22.17 7.76
N PRO A 112 18.16 -22.31 6.55
CA PRO A 112 18.56 -21.53 5.38
C PRO A 112 18.06 -20.08 5.47
N GLN A 113 18.82 -19.14 4.91
CA GLN A 113 18.37 -17.75 4.74
C GLN A 113 17.55 -17.65 3.45
N LEU A 114 16.24 -17.41 3.57
CA LEU A 114 15.33 -17.37 2.42
C LEU A 114 14.96 -15.94 1.98
N SER A 115 15.38 -14.92 2.72
CA SER A 115 15.35 -13.53 2.29
C SER A 115 16.40 -12.69 3.01
N ASP A 116 16.83 -11.58 2.38
CA ASP A 116 17.81 -10.63 2.92
C ASP A 116 17.38 -10.00 4.26
N THR A 117 16.09 -10.12 4.60
CA THR A 117 15.50 -9.59 5.85
C THR A 117 15.21 -10.67 6.90
N MET A 118 15.47 -11.95 6.60
CA MET A 118 15.15 -13.07 7.50
C MET A 118 16.26 -13.29 8.53
N THR A 119 15.87 -13.32 9.81
CA THR A 119 16.78 -13.64 10.93
C THR A 119 16.46 -14.99 11.58
N GLU A 120 15.24 -15.52 11.42
CA GLU A 120 14.77 -16.78 12.01
C GLU A 120 13.70 -17.46 11.14
N GLY A 121 13.50 -18.78 11.30
CA GLY A 121 12.48 -19.58 10.61
C GLY A 121 11.89 -20.68 11.51
N VAL A 122 10.72 -21.21 11.15
CA VAL A 122 10.01 -22.25 11.91
C VAL A 122 10.13 -23.59 11.21
N VAL A 123 10.45 -24.66 11.94
CA VAL A 123 10.48 -26.02 11.38
C VAL A 123 9.05 -26.58 11.27
N VAL A 124 8.56 -26.85 10.07
CA VAL A 124 7.17 -27.30 9.81
C VAL A 124 7.06 -28.82 9.82
N THR A 125 7.96 -29.51 9.13
CA THR A 125 8.01 -30.97 9.08
C THR A 125 9.45 -31.46 8.93
N TRP A 126 9.72 -32.67 9.40
CA TRP A 126 10.90 -33.44 9.02
C TRP A 126 10.46 -34.50 7.99
N GLU A 127 11.03 -34.44 6.79
CA GLU A 127 10.71 -35.35 5.67
C GLU A 127 11.50 -36.67 5.76
N LYS A 128 12.51 -36.71 6.61
CA LYS A 128 13.38 -37.86 6.87
C LYS A 128 13.45 -38.14 8.37
N LYS A 129 13.57 -39.41 8.75
CA LYS A 129 13.66 -39.84 10.15
C LYS A 129 15.13 -39.97 10.58
N PRO A 130 15.46 -39.80 11.87
CA PRO A 130 16.78 -40.13 12.38
C PRO A 130 17.18 -41.55 12.00
N GLY A 131 18.38 -41.71 11.44
CA GLY A 131 18.92 -42.96 10.91
C GLY A 131 18.61 -43.22 9.43
N ASP A 132 17.81 -42.39 8.76
CA ASP A 132 17.56 -42.55 7.32
C ASP A 132 18.81 -42.20 6.50
N VAL A 133 19.03 -42.97 5.43
CA VAL A 133 20.07 -42.66 4.44
C VAL A 133 19.67 -41.41 3.66
N ILE A 134 20.55 -40.43 3.69
CA ILE A 134 20.45 -39.16 2.99
C ILE A 134 21.36 -39.21 1.77
N LYS A 135 20.78 -38.88 0.62
CA LYS A 135 21.54 -38.66 -0.62
C LYS A 135 21.66 -37.18 -0.91
N ARG A 136 22.68 -36.81 -1.69
CA ARG A 136 22.84 -35.43 -2.15
C ARG A 136 21.61 -35.02 -2.96
N GLY A 137 20.95 -33.97 -2.48
CA GLY A 137 19.72 -33.43 -3.05
C GLY A 137 18.42 -33.99 -2.46
N ASP A 138 18.51 -34.80 -1.41
CA ASP A 138 17.34 -35.19 -0.64
C ASP A 138 16.83 -34.00 0.19
N ILE A 139 15.50 -33.89 0.30
CA ILE A 139 14.83 -32.96 1.20
C ILE A 139 14.76 -33.63 2.58
N VAL A 140 15.21 -32.92 3.63
CA VAL A 140 15.24 -33.44 5.00
C VAL A 140 14.21 -32.81 5.92
N ALA A 141 13.81 -31.56 5.67
CA ALA A 141 12.81 -30.83 6.44
C ALA A 141 12.10 -29.79 5.59
N THR A 142 10.93 -29.34 6.02
CA THR A 142 10.22 -28.19 5.47
C THR A 142 10.23 -27.07 6.51
N VAL A 143 10.56 -25.85 6.12
CA VAL A 143 10.62 -24.69 7.00
C VAL A 143 9.69 -23.58 6.52
N GLU A 144 9.10 -22.84 7.46
CA GLU A 144 8.21 -21.71 7.23
C GLU A 144 8.85 -20.42 7.73
N THR A 145 8.68 -19.37 6.93
CA THR A 145 9.11 -18.01 7.22
C THR A 145 7.89 -17.09 7.14
N ASP A 146 8.09 -15.81 7.46
CA ASP A 146 7.07 -14.76 7.30
C ASP A 146 6.62 -14.55 5.84
N LYS A 147 7.37 -15.09 4.86
CA LYS A 147 7.16 -14.86 3.42
C LYS A 147 6.94 -16.11 2.58
N ALA A 148 7.43 -17.28 3.00
CA ALA A 148 7.37 -18.51 2.22
C ALA A 148 7.53 -19.78 3.08
N ILE A 149 7.00 -20.89 2.57
CA ILE A 149 7.27 -22.26 3.05
C ILE A 149 8.19 -22.92 2.01
N MET A 150 9.30 -23.49 2.45
CA MET A 150 10.30 -24.09 1.56
C MET A 150 10.92 -25.37 2.12
N ASP A 151 11.34 -26.23 1.20
CA ASP A 151 12.01 -27.50 1.47
C ASP A 151 13.51 -27.27 1.71
N VAL A 152 14.04 -27.87 2.77
CA VAL A 152 15.47 -27.88 3.13
C VAL A 152 16.13 -29.08 2.44
N GLU A 153 16.82 -28.80 1.34
CA GLU A 153 17.65 -29.75 0.61
C GLU A 153 19.05 -29.85 1.23
N VAL A 154 19.59 -31.06 1.34
CA VAL A 154 20.95 -31.29 1.87
C VAL A 154 21.91 -31.76 0.78
N PHE A 155 23.12 -31.22 0.83
CA PHE A 155 24.12 -31.43 -0.22
C PHE A 155 25.17 -32.50 0.13
N GLN A 156 25.00 -33.19 1.26
CA GLN A 156 25.90 -34.23 1.73
C GLN A 156 25.19 -35.58 1.84
N GLU A 157 25.95 -36.65 1.56
CA GLU A 157 25.48 -38.03 1.72
C GLU A 157 25.87 -38.55 3.10
N GLY A 158 24.98 -39.31 3.74
CA GLY A 158 25.22 -39.89 5.06
C GLY A 158 23.94 -40.37 5.71
N TRP A 159 23.91 -40.38 7.04
CA TRP A 159 22.74 -40.75 7.83
C TRP A 159 22.28 -39.58 8.69
N LEU A 160 20.98 -39.28 8.70
CA LEU A 160 20.43 -38.19 9.51
C LEU A 160 20.54 -38.53 11.01
N SER A 161 21.06 -37.61 11.81
CA SER A 161 21.23 -37.72 13.27
C SER A 161 20.61 -36.50 13.95
N GLY A 162 19.77 -36.73 14.97
CA GLY A 162 18.85 -35.70 15.49
C GLY A 162 17.59 -35.53 14.63
N PRO A 163 16.54 -34.93 15.21
CA PRO A 163 16.47 -33.48 15.14
C PRO A 163 16.85 -32.79 16.46
N ILE A 164 17.53 -31.66 16.36
CA ILE A 164 17.81 -30.74 17.48
C ILE A 164 16.64 -29.75 17.63
N ALA A 165 15.95 -29.48 16.53
CA ALA A 165 14.80 -28.60 16.42
C ALA A 165 13.51 -29.42 16.25
N ASP A 166 12.65 -29.41 17.28
CA ASP A 166 11.32 -30.03 17.22
C ASP A 166 10.44 -29.34 16.16
N ILE A 167 9.46 -30.05 15.60
CA ILE A 167 8.44 -29.44 14.74
C ILE A 167 7.74 -28.31 15.52
N GLY A 168 7.66 -27.13 14.92
CA GLY A 168 7.14 -25.90 15.50
C GLY A 168 8.17 -25.05 16.25
N SER A 169 9.44 -25.46 16.30
CA SER A 169 10.51 -24.66 16.90
C SER A 169 11.00 -23.55 15.95
N VAL A 170 11.31 -22.40 16.54
CA VAL A 170 11.94 -21.25 15.86
C VAL A 170 13.45 -21.42 15.93
N VAL A 171 14.13 -21.39 14.79
CA VAL A 171 15.59 -21.53 14.66
C VAL A 171 16.13 -20.32 13.91
N GLU A 172 17.17 -19.69 14.46
CA GLU A 172 17.86 -18.57 13.81
C GLU A 172 18.57 -19.02 12.52
N VAL A 173 18.60 -18.15 11.53
CA VAL A 173 19.29 -18.42 10.26
C VAL A 173 20.77 -18.78 10.53
N GLY A 174 21.24 -19.86 9.89
CA GLY A 174 22.59 -20.39 10.07
C GLY A 174 22.78 -21.32 11.27
N HIS A 175 21.79 -21.48 12.16
CA HIS A 175 21.89 -22.40 13.28
C HIS A 175 21.52 -23.85 12.92
N PRO A 176 22.16 -24.88 13.54
CA PRO A 176 21.87 -26.28 13.26
C PRO A 176 20.46 -26.71 13.70
N MET A 177 19.72 -27.32 12.77
CA MET A 177 18.44 -27.99 12.99
C MET A 177 18.62 -29.51 13.23
N GLY A 178 19.67 -30.11 12.67
CA GLY A 178 20.02 -31.53 12.77
C GLY A 178 21.44 -31.78 12.24
N PHE A 179 21.88 -33.04 12.13
CA PHE A 179 23.20 -33.39 11.60
C PHE A 179 23.16 -34.58 10.63
N ILE A 180 24.17 -34.70 9.76
CA ILE A 180 24.40 -35.84 8.88
C ILE A 180 25.72 -36.50 9.30
N VAL A 181 25.66 -37.76 9.73
CA VAL A 181 26.84 -38.55 10.13
C VAL A 181 27.31 -39.48 9.02
N ASP A 182 28.59 -39.84 9.07
CA ASP A 182 29.30 -40.68 8.10
C ASP A 182 29.11 -42.20 8.33
N ASP A 183 28.43 -42.59 9.40
CA ASP A 183 28.22 -43.98 9.81
C ASP A 183 26.83 -44.15 10.46
N ALA A 184 26.05 -45.13 9.96
CA ALA A 184 24.74 -45.49 10.47
C ALA A 184 24.74 -45.80 11.98
N ALA A 185 25.85 -46.35 12.50
CA ALA A 185 25.98 -46.68 13.93
C ALA A 185 26.17 -45.45 14.83
N LYS A 186 26.44 -44.27 14.26
CA LYS A 186 26.60 -42.99 14.97
C LYS A 186 25.35 -42.12 14.92
N ALA A 187 24.32 -42.53 14.16
CA ALA A 187 23.05 -41.81 14.10
C ALA A 187 22.27 -42.06 15.41
N ASN A 188 22.04 -41.01 16.20
CA ASN A 188 21.33 -41.08 17.47
C ASN A 188 19.95 -40.39 17.37
N ASP A 189 18.99 -40.91 18.13
CA ASP A 189 17.62 -40.36 18.31
C ASP A 189 17.47 -39.56 19.63
N THR A 190 18.54 -39.47 20.42
CA THR A 190 18.51 -38.78 21.72
C THR A 190 19.11 -37.38 21.59
N GLY A 191 18.26 -36.36 21.76
CA GLY A 191 18.54 -34.95 21.58
C GLY A 191 19.86 -34.47 22.21
N VAL A 192 20.63 -33.75 21.41
CA VAL A 192 21.84 -33.04 21.85
C VAL A 192 21.39 -31.72 22.48
N THR A 193 21.45 -31.61 23.81
CA THR A 193 21.28 -30.33 24.53
C THR A 193 22.48 -29.42 24.27
N ILE A 194 22.24 -28.30 23.57
CA ILE A 194 23.16 -27.16 23.51
C ILE A 194 22.89 -26.26 24.75
N SER A 195 23.94 -25.64 25.27
CA SER A 195 24.01 -24.90 26.55
C SER A 195 22.99 -23.77 26.71
N ALA A 196 22.77 -23.37 27.97
CA ALA A 196 21.65 -22.59 28.50
C ALA A 196 21.51 -21.11 28.03
N ASP A 197 22.26 -20.65 27.02
CA ASP A 197 22.25 -19.24 26.59
C ASP A 197 21.79 -18.99 25.13
N HIS A 198 21.32 -20.02 24.40
CA HIS A 198 20.77 -19.87 23.05
C HIS A 198 19.33 -20.40 22.95
N GLN A 199 18.37 -19.54 22.59
CA GLN A 199 16.93 -19.83 22.71
C GLN A 199 16.32 -20.51 21.48
N VAL A 200 16.36 -21.85 21.41
CA VAL A 200 15.32 -22.60 20.69
C VAL A 200 14.02 -22.46 21.50
N LYS A 201 13.08 -21.64 21.05
CA LYS A 201 11.79 -21.45 21.74
C LYS A 201 10.83 -22.59 21.35
N ASN A 202 10.75 -23.62 22.18
CA ASN A 202 9.73 -24.66 22.04
C ASN A 202 8.35 -24.16 22.50
N MET A 203 7.40 -23.99 21.57
CA MET A 203 6.00 -23.82 21.92
C MET A 203 5.35 -25.19 22.22
N HIS A 204 4.53 -25.25 23.27
CA HIS A 204 3.99 -26.48 23.87
C HIS A 204 3.17 -27.37 22.92
N LYS A 205 3.33 -28.69 23.11
CA LYS A 205 2.61 -29.84 22.50
C LYS A 205 1.08 -29.72 22.49
N VAL A 206 0.48 -29.97 21.32
CA VAL A 206 -0.89 -30.49 21.18
C VAL A 206 -0.85 -31.70 20.25
N ALA A 207 -1.43 -32.83 20.69
CA ALA A 207 -1.31 -34.14 20.05
C ALA A 207 -2.02 -34.24 18.68
N PRO A 208 -1.49 -34.96 17.68
CA PRO A 208 -2.19 -35.19 16.41
C PRO A 208 -3.12 -36.40 16.47
N HIS A 209 -4.38 -36.19 16.04
CA HIS A 209 -5.29 -37.25 15.63
C HIS A 209 -4.94 -37.74 14.21
N ALA A 210 -5.01 -39.06 14.02
CA ALA A 210 -4.74 -39.76 12.76
C ALA A 210 -5.81 -39.51 11.69
N ALA A 211 -5.39 -39.44 10.42
CA ALA A 211 -6.26 -39.59 9.26
C ALA A 211 -5.57 -40.43 8.17
N ASP A 212 -6.33 -41.39 7.65
CA ASP A 212 -5.97 -42.45 6.70
C ASP A 212 -5.55 -41.97 5.30
N LYS A 213 -4.67 -42.75 4.66
CA LYS A 213 -4.36 -42.69 3.22
C LYS A 213 -5.49 -43.26 2.36
N PRO A 214 -5.69 -42.72 1.14
CA PRO A 214 -6.08 -43.56 0.00
C PRO A 214 -5.01 -43.66 -1.09
N ALA A 215 -5.06 -44.81 -1.76
CA ALA A 215 -4.09 -45.39 -2.68
C ALA A 215 -3.95 -44.70 -4.05
N HIS A 216 -2.75 -44.83 -4.61
CA HIS A 216 -2.37 -44.41 -5.97
C HIS A 216 -2.59 -45.58 -6.96
N ILE A 217 -3.33 -45.35 -8.05
CA ILE A 217 -3.41 -46.26 -9.21
C ILE A 217 -2.37 -45.80 -10.26
N PRO A 218 -1.60 -46.72 -10.87
CA PRO A 218 -0.40 -46.39 -11.64
C PRO A 218 -0.65 -46.23 -13.15
N MET A 219 0.14 -45.37 -13.80
CA MET A 219 0.27 -45.28 -15.26
C MET A 219 1.74 -45.01 -15.66
N PRO A 220 2.15 -45.35 -16.90
CA PRO A 220 3.33 -46.18 -17.14
C PRO A 220 4.61 -45.45 -17.56
N LYS A 221 5.74 -46.15 -17.38
CA LYS A 221 7.09 -45.81 -17.87
C LYS A 221 7.14 -45.62 -19.39
N ALA A 222 7.76 -44.52 -19.83
CA ALA A 222 8.39 -44.37 -21.14
C ALA A 222 9.86 -43.92 -20.98
N ALA A 223 10.70 -44.33 -21.91
CA ALA A 223 12.16 -44.39 -21.89
C ALA A 223 12.88 -43.01 -21.87
N PRO A 224 14.17 -42.96 -21.46
CA PRO A 224 14.90 -41.71 -21.25
C PRO A 224 15.36 -41.07 -22.58
N VAL A 225 15.08 -39.78 -22.74
CA VAL A 225 15.71 -38.90 -23.73
C VAL A 225 16.82 -38.13 -23.02
N GLN A 226 18.05 -38.26 -23.53
CA GLN A 226 19.20 -37.45 -23.11
C GLN A 226 19.01 -35.99 -23.52
N ILE A 227 19.26 -35.06 -22.60
CA ILE A 227 19.40 -33.63 -22.91
C ILE A 227 20.88 -33.27 -22.73
N SER A 228 21.50 -32.85 -23.84
CA SER A 228 22.83 -32.27 -23.93
C SER A 228 22.83 -30.80 -23.52
N ALA A 229 23.90 -30.37 -22.85
CA ALA A 229 24.16 -28.98 -22.49
C ALA A 229 24.68 -28.18 -23.69
N GLU A 230 24.03 -27.05 -24.03
CA GLU A 230 24.58 -26.02 -24.92
C GLU A 230 24.24 -24.62 -24.41
N GLY A 231 25.25 -23.74 -24.35
CA GLY A 231 25.09 -22.34 -23.96
C GLY A 231 26.37 -21.52 -23.75
N ALA A 232 27.57 -21.99 -24.11
CA ALA A 232 28.80 -21.18 -24.06
C ALA A 232 29.49 -21.14 -25.43
N LEU A 233 29.59 -19.94 -26.04
CA LEU A 233 30.31 -19.75 -27.29
C LEU A 233 31.83 -19.91 -27.08
N PRO A 234 32.55 -20.63 -27.97
CA PRO A 234 33.99 -20.81 -27.86
C PRO A 234 34.77 -19.48 -28.08
N PRO A 235 35.95 -19.29 -27.44
CA PRO A 235 36.72 -18.05 -27.57
C PRO A 235 37.22 -17.83 -29.01
N VAL A 236 37.18 -16.57 -29.51
CA VAL A 236 37.67 -16.21 -30.86
C VAL A 236 39.12 -16.61 -31.03
N ALA A 237 39.54 -17.08 -32.21
CA ALA A 237 40.93 -17.46 -32.50
C ALA A 237 41.92 -16.28 -32.29
N ARG A 238 43.18 -16.58 -32.00
CA ARG A 238 44.22 -15.54 -31.85
C ARG A 238 44.47 -14.85 -33.21
N PRO A 239 44.55 -13.51 -33.26
CA PRO A 239 44.93 -12.82 -34.49
C PRO A 239 46.38 -13.17 -34.88
N SER A 240 46.61 -13.35 -36.19
CA SER A 240 47.93 -13.70 -36.72
C SER A 240 48.95 -12.60 -36.43
N GLY A 241 50.07 -12.97 -35.79
CA GLY A 241 51.19 -12.07 -35.48
C GLY A 241 51.03 -11.18 -34.23
N ARG A 242 49.96 -11.32 -33.44
CA ARG A 242 49.76 -10.59 -32.17
C ARG A 242 49.16 -11.48 -31.08
N GLN A 243 49.43 -11.16 -29.82
CA GLN A 243 48.89 -11.90 -28.67
C GLN A 243 47.63 -11.19 -28.12
N ALA A 244 46.62 -11.98 -27.75
CA ALA A 244 45.40 -11.51 -27.10
C ALA A 244 45.13 -12.39 -25.88
N SER A 245 44.77 -11.77 -24.74
CA SER A 245 44.56 -12.52 -23.49
C SER A 245 43.36 -13.47 -23.61
N PRO A 246 43.33 -14.60 -22.88
CA PRO A 246 42.21 -15.54 -22.92
C PRO A 246 40.86 -14.86 -22.58
N TYR A 247 40.87 -13.95 -21.62
CA TYR A 247 39.71 -13.16 -21.23
C TYR A 247 39.28 -12.18 -22.33
N ALA A 248 40.22 -11.46 -22.96
CA ALA A 248 39.91 -10.57 -24.10
C ALA A 248 39.27 -11.32 -25.29
N ARG A 249 39.69 -12.56 -25.53
CA ARG A 249 39.13 -13.42 -26.60
C ARG A 249 37.74 -13.96 -26.27
N LYS A 250 37.46 -14.20 -24.99
CA LYS A 250 36.13 -14.61 -24.50
C LYS A 250 35.16 -13.43 -24.55
N VAL A 251 35.60 -12.25 -24.09
CA VAL A 251 34.84 -10.99 -24.17
C VAL A 251 34.60 -10.59 -25.64
N ALA A 252 35.58 -10.77 -26.53
CA ALA A 252 35.40 -10.52 -27.96
C ALA A 252 34.40 -11.49 -28.62
N ALA A 253 34.35 -12.75 -28.18
CA ALA A 253 33.35 -13.72 -28.65
C ALA A 253 31.94 -13.33 -28.19
N GLN A 254 31.81 -12.82 -26.96
CA GLN A 254 30.55 -12.38 -26.38
C GLN A 254 30.06 -11.06 -26.98
N LEU A 255 30.96 -10.14 -27.32
CA LEU A 255 30.64 -8.81 -27.86
C LEU A 255 30.67 -8.75 -29.40
N GLY A 256 31.02 -9.84 -30.09
CA GLY A 256 31.10 -9.90 -31.56
C GLY A 256 32.22 -9.05 -32.17
N VAL A 257 33.27 -8.74 -31.40
CA VAL A 257 34.35 -7.82 -31.81
C VAL A 257 35.47 -8.57 -32.53
N ASN A 258 35.84 -8.12 -33.74
CA ASN A 258 36.96 -8.71 -34.48
C ASN A 258 38.31 -8.20 -33.94
N LEU A 259 39.17 -9.11 -33.48
CA LEU A 259 40.48 -8.81 -32.92
C LEU A 259 41.53 -8.41 -33.99
N THR A 260 41.28 -8.68 -35.27
CA THR A 260 42.18 -8.42 -36.39
C THR A 260 42.16 -6.93 -36.77
N GLY A 261 42.77 -6.08 -35.93
CA GLY A 261 42.85 -4.63 -36.15
C GLY A 261 43.04 -3.82 -34.87
N LEU A 262 42.78 -4.42 -33.71
CA LEU A 262 42.94 -3.79 -32.40
C LEU A 262 44.41 -3.65 -32.00
N ALA A 263 44.76 -2.48 -31.45
CA ALA A 263 46.04 -2.23 -30.80
C ALA A 263 45.92 -2.61 -29.33
N GLY A 264 46.80 -3.49 -28.84
CA GLY A 264 46.76 -3.97 -27.47
C GLY A 264 47.46 -3.02 -26.51
N THR A 265 46.78 -2.63 -25.42
CA THR A 265 47.37 -1.79 -24.37
C THR A 265 47.99 -2.58 -23.22
N GLY A 266 47.96 -3.92 -23.28
CA GLY A 266 48.59 -4.79 -22.28
C GLY A 266 50.11 -4.89 -22.41
N PRO A 267 50.79 -5.52 -21.44
CA PRO A 267 52.24 -5.73 -21.47
C PRO A 267 52.68 -6.39 -22.79
N SER A 268 53.75 -5.88 -23.41
CA SER A 268 54.26 -6.35 -24.71
C SER A 268 53.28 -6.23 -25.90
N GLY A 269 52.28 -5.34 -25.79
CA GLY A 269 51.30 -5.06 -26.87
C GLY A 269 50.19 -6.09 -26.98
N VAL A 270 49.92 -6.85 -25.90
CA VAL A 270 48.84 -7.84 -25.83
C VAL A 270 47.48 -7.14 -25.79
N ILE A 271 46.52 -7.62 -26.58
CA ILE A 271 45.14 -7.12 -26.56
C ILE A 271 44.45 -7.61 -25.28
N VAL A 272 44.00 -6.67 -24.45
CA VAL A 272 43.30 -6.93 -23.18
C VAL A 272 41.81 -6.62 -23.29
N ALA A 273 41.00 -7.08 -22.34
CA ALA A 273 39.54 -6.92 -22.42
C ALA A 273 39.10 -5.46 -22.46
N ALA A 274 39.85 -4.53 -21.85
CA ALA A 274 39.61 -3.10 -21.95
C ALA A 274 39.75 -2.56 -23.39
N ASP A 275 40.62 -3.14 -24.23
CA ASP A 275 40.74 -2.78 -25.65
C ASP A 275 39.50 -3.23 -26.43
N VAL A 276 39.01 -4.42 -26.12
CA VAL A 276 37.79 -5.00 -26.70
C VAL A 276 36.54 -4.22 -26.24
N ALA A 277 36.50 -3.79 -24.99
CA ALA A 277 35.40 -2.99 -24.44
C ALA A 277 35.38 -1.54 -24.98
N ARG A 278 36.56 -0.96 -25.26
CA ARG A 278 36.69 0.36 -25.90
C ARG A 278 36.35 0.32 -27.38
N ALA A 279 36.60 -0.79 -28.05
CA ALA A 279 36.04 -1.07 -29.37
C ALA A 279 34.57 -1.46 -29.25
N ARG A 280 33.73 -0.49 -28.84
CA ARG A 280 32.27 -0.66 -28.95
C ARG A 280 31.93 -0.93 -30.42
N PRO A 281 31.02 -1.88 -30.69
CA PRO A 281 30.52 -2.04 -32.05
C PRO A 281 29.90 -0.71 -32.47
N SER A 282 30.18 -0.28 -33.69
CA SER A 282 29.40 0.78 -34.32
C SER A 282 27.91 0.41 -34.22
N MET A 283 27.01 1.41 -34.21
CA MET A 283 25.56 1.17 -34.28
C MET A 283 25.16 0.26 -35.48
N GLN A 284 26.03 0.16 -36.47
CA GLN A 284 25.90 -0.72 -37.63
C GLN A 284 26.12 -2.20 -37.29
N GLU A 285 27.00 -2.50 -36.33
CA GLU A 285 27.32 -3.86 -35.86
C GLU A 285 26.30 -4.35 -34.80
N VAL A 286 25.80 -3.47 -33.93
CA VAL A 286 24.71 -3.80 -32.98
C VAL A 286 23.40 -4.10 -33.73
N ALA A 287 23.14 -3.42 -34.84
CA ALA A 287 21.98 -3.72 -35.68
C ALA A 287 22.06 -5.09 -36.40
N HIS A 288 23.26 -5.68 -36.52
CA HIS A 288 23.47 -7.01 -37.10
C HIS A 288 23.44 -8.16 -36.08
N SER A 289 23.46 -7.87 -34.76
CA SER A 289 23.48 -8.89 -33.70
C SER A 289 22.12 -9.15 -33.04
N LEU A 290 21.10 -8.32 -33.31
CA LEU A 290 19.71 -8.64 -32.99
C LEU A 290 19.22 -9.74 -33.94
N PRO A 291 18.44 -10.74 -33.48
CA PRO A 291 17.90 -11.76 -34.37
C PRO A 291 17.15 -11.09 -35.50
N GLN A 292 17.59 -11.32 -36.76
CA GLN A 292 16.87 -10.86 -37.92
C GLN A 292 15.50 -11.54 -37.91
N VAL A 293 14.49 -10.79 -37.48
CA VAL A 293 13.10 -11.18 -37.63
C VAL A 293 12.78 -11.02 -39.11
N ASP A 294 12.76 -12.12 -39.84
CA ASP A 294 12.27 -12.13 -41.22
C ASP A 294 10.79 -11.79 -41.22
N VAL A 295 10.47 -10.55 -41.59
CA VAL A 295 9.10 -10.07 -41.75
C VAL A 295 8.63 -10.41 -43.16
N PRO A 296 7.61 -11.27 -43.35
CA PRO A 296 7.12 -11.62 -44.68
C PRO A 296 6.56 -10.39 -45.42
N GLY A 297 7.10 -10.10 -46.61
CA GLY A 297 6.61 -9.00 -47.46
C GLY A 297 7.64 -8.49 -48.47
N GLN A 298 7.23 -7.61 -49.39
CA GLN A 298 8.15 -6.86 -50.25
C GLN A 298 8.46 -5.50 -49.60
N GLY A 299 9.73 -5.21 -49.33
CA GLY A 299 10.19 -3.97 -48.71
C GLY A 299 11.05 -3.11 -49.65
N ARG A 300 11.16 -1.80 -49.35
CA ARG A 300 12.14 -0.88 -49.95
C ARG A 300 13.21 -0.47 -48.95
N LYS A 301 14.37 -0.01 -49.42
CA LYS A 301 15.37 0.60 -48.54
C LYS A 301 14.79 1.84 -47.84
N MET A 302 15.12 2.00 -46.55
CA MET A 302 14.86 3.24 -45.82
C MET A 302 15.64 4.40 -46.47
N THR A 303 14.96 5.54 -46.63
CA THR A 303 15.57 6.82 -46.95
C THR A 303 16.51 7.28 -45.83
N SER A 304 17.41 8.23 -46.10
CA SER A 304 18.31 8.76 -45.07
C SER A 304 17.57 9.34 -43.86
N MET A 305 16.39 9.95 -44.08
CA MET A 305 15.53 10.47 -43.02
C MET A 305 14.94 9.34 -42.16
N GLU A 306 14.42 8.28 -42.79
CA GLU A 306 13.86 7.13 -42.06
C GLU A 306 14.93 6.41 -41.23
N LYS A 307 16.18 6.33 -41.74
CA LYS A 307 17.32 5.83 -40.97
C LYS A 307 17.64 6.72 -39.77
N ALA A 308 17.66 8.04 -39.96
CA ALA A 308 17.91 8.99 -38.88
C ALA A 308 16.83 8.92 -37.80
N VAL A 309 15.54 8.85 -38.19
CA VAL A 309 14.42 8.65 -37.25
C VAL A 309 14.57 7.33 -36.51
N SER A 310 14.86 6.24 -37.22
CA SER A 310 15.09 4.93 -36.60
C SER A 310 16.20 4.99 -35.55
N HIS A 311 17.37 5.57 -35.88
CA HIS A 311 18.47 5.72 -34.92
C HIS A 311 18.10 6.59 -33.72
N ALA A 312 17.39 7.71 -33.95
CA ALA A 312 16.96 8.60 -32.87
C ALA A 312 15.94 7.94 -31.93
N MET A 313 15.00 7.16 -32.46
CA MET A 313 14.02 6.41 -31.66
C MET A 313 14.69 5.28 -30.87
N THR A 314 15.63 4.55 -31.48
CA THR A 314 16.43 3.57 -30.75
C THR A 314 17.23 4.21 -29.62
N ALA A 315 17.86 5.37 -29.86
CA ALA A 315 18.59 6.09 -28.82
C ALA A 315 17.67 6.60 -27.68
N SER A 316 16.42 6.92 -27.99
CA SER A 316 15.43 7.37 -27.00
C SER A 316 15.05 6.27 -25.99
N LEU A 317 15.23 4.99 -26.33
CA LEU A 317 15.03 3.87 -25.40
C LEU A 317 16.03 3.87 -24.23
N THR A 318 17.10 4.66 -24.30
CA THR A 318 18.08 4.80 -23.22
C THR A 318 17.66 5.82 -22.15
N LEU A 319 16.52 6.49 -22.32
CA LEU A 319 15.99 7.46 -21.36
C LEU A 319 15.02 6.75 -20.40
N PRO A 320 15.29 6.72 -19.09
CA PRO A 320 14.30 6.32 -18.11
C PRO A 320 13.25 7.43 -18.05
N THR A 321 12.08 7.19 -18.64
CA THR A 321 11.05 8.23 -18.76
C THR A 321 9.88 7.99 -17.83
N PHE A 322 9.31 9.09 -17.33
CA PHE A 322 7.99 9.11 -16.70
C PHE A 322 7.12 10.18 -17.36
N HIS A 323 5.81 10.10 -17.16
CA HIS A 323 4.85 11.04 -17.75
C HIS A 323 3.92 11.64 -16.70
N ALA A 324 3.60 12.91 -16.88
CA ALA A 324 2.66 13.64 -16.04
C ALA A 324 1.71 14.45 -16.92
N THR A 325 0.42 14.39 -16.63
CA THR A 325 -0.62 15.07 -17.41
C THR A 325 -1.38 16.07 -16.54
N MET A 326 -1.65 17.26 -17.06
CA MET A 326 -2.55 18.22 -16.44
C MET A 326 -3.52 18.77 -17.48
N ASN A 327 -4.81 18.88 -17.12
CA ASN A 327 -5.80 19.51 -17.99
C ASN A 327 -5.82 21.03 -17.76
N ILE A 328 -5.66 21.78 -18.84
CA ILE A 328 -5.50 23.24 -18.82
C ILE A 328 -6.57 23.87 -19.71
N ASP A 329 -7.28 24.87 -19.19
CA ASP A 329 -8.20 25.67 -20.02
C ASP A 329 -7.39 26.65 -20.88
N THR A 330 -7.43 26.45 -22.20
CA THR A 330 -6.69 27.27 -23.17
C THR A 330 -7.54 28.37 -23.80
N ALA A 331 -8.81 28.53 -23.39
CA ALA A 331 -9.74 29.47 -24.02
C ALA A 331 -9.26 30.92 -23.93
N ALA A 332 -8.83 31.36 -22.74
CA ALA A 332 -8.31 32.70 -22.52
C ALA A 332 -7.05 32.97 -23.35
N LEU A 333 -6.07 32.06 -23.31
CA LEU A 333 -4.84 32.17 -24.11
C LEU A 333 -5.15 32.20 -25.61
N THR A 334 -6.07 31.37 -26.07
CA THR A 334 -6.47 31.29 -27.49
C THR A 334 -7.10 32.61 -27.95
N ALA A 335 -8.00 33.17 -27.14
CA ALA A 335 -8.62 34.45 -27.43
C ALA A 335 -7.59 35.59 -27.49
N ALA A 336 -6.70 35.65 -26.50
CA ALA A 336 -5.70 36.71 -26.39
C ALA A 336 -4.58 36.60 -27.45
N ALA A 337 -4.17 35.37 -27.82
CA ALA A 337 -3.27 35.12 -28.95
C ALA A 337 -3.89 35.59 -30.28
N LYS A 338 -5.18 35.29 -30.50
CA LYS A 338 -5.92 35.75 -31.69
C LYS A 338 -6.03 37.27 -31.75
N ALA A 339 -6.30 37.93 -30.62
CA ALA A 339 -6.34 39.39 -30.52
C ALA A 339 -4.98 40.02 -30.88
N SER A 340 -3.89 39.38 -30.45
CA SER A 340 -2.51 39.82 -30.72
C SER A 340 -1.93 39.37 -32.06
N LYS A 341 -2.73 38.66 -32.90
CA LYS A 341 -2.30 38.06 -34.18
C LYS A 341 -1.10 37.10 -34.05
N VAL A 342 -1.03 36.37 -32.95
CA VAL A 342 0.00 35.36 -32.65
C VAL A 342 -0.62 33.97 -32.72
N SER A 343 0.14 32.98 -33.19
CA SER A 343 -0.30 31.59 -33.21
C SER A 343 -0.39 31.02 -31.80
N VAL A 344 -1.41 30.21 -31.53
CA VAL A 344 -1.62 29.58 -30.21
C VAL A 344 -0.39 28.76 -29.80
N THR A 345 0.26 28.07 -30.74
CA THR A 345 1.49 27.32 -30.48
C THR A 345 2.65 28.22 -30.03
N VAL A 346 2.84 29.41 -30.61
CA VAL A 346 3.86 30.37 -30.18
C VAL A 346 3.53 30.94 -28.81
N ALA A 347 2.26 31.24 -28.54
CA ALA A 347 1.81 31.69 -27.23
C ALA A 347 2.06 30.63 -26.14
N ILE A 348 1.76 29.36 -26.43
CA ILE A 348 2.06 28.23 -25.53
C ILE A 348 3.57 28.07 -25.34
N ALA A 349 4.38 28.17 -26.40
CA ALA A 349 5.84 28.10 -26.27
C ALA A 349 6.39 29.21 -25.37
N LYS A 350 5.87 30.44 -25.48
CA LYS A 350 6.23 31.54 -24.57
C LYS A 350 5.74 31.27 -23.14
N ALA A 351 4.52 30.75 -22.94
CA ALA A 351 4.00 30.38 -21.63
C ALA A 351 4.87 29.30 -20.96
N CYS A 352 5.31 28.27 -21.70
CA CYS A 352 6.28 27.29 -21.23
C CYS A 352 7.58 27.95 -20.79
N SER A 353 8.13 28.89 -21.57
CA SER A 353 9.33 29.64 -21.19
C SER A 353 9.13 30.51 -19.95
N VAL A 354 7.95 31.10 -19.75
CA VAL A 354 7.62 31.92 -18.57
C VAL A 354 7.54 31.04 -17.32
N ALA A 355 6.87 29.89 -17.41
CA ALA A 355 6.84 28.91 -16.33
C ALA A 355 8.25 28.37 -16.04
N MET A 356 9.04 28.09 -17.08
CA MET A 356 10.39 27.54 -16.98
C MET A 356 11.38 28.48 -16.27
N ALA A 357 11.12 29.79 -16.24
CA ALA A 357 11.91 30.74 -15.45
C ALA A 357 11.87 30.43 -13.93
N LYS A 358 10.80 29.82 -13.44
CA LYS A 358 10.69 29.35 -12.04
C LYS A 358 11.22 27.92 -11.83
N PHE A 359 11.42 27.16 -12.92
CA PHE A 359 11.83 25.75 -12.89
C PHE A 359 12.97 25.50 -13.90
N PRO A 360 14.18 26.04 -13.64
CA PRO A 360 15.29 26.01 -14.60
C PRO A 360 15.76 24.59 -14.97
N ARG A 361 15.54 23.59 -14.09
CA ARG A 361 15.85 22.17 -14.34
C ARG A 361 15.09 21.59 -15.53
N MET A 362 13.93 22.15 -15.88
CA MET A 362 13.18 21.76 -17.10
C MET A 362 13.95 22.05 -18.39
N ASN A 363 15.02 22.86 -18.34
CA ASN A 363 15.87 23.21 -19.48
C ASN A 363 17.23 22.46 -19.47
N TRP A 364 17.48 21.60 -18.48
CA TRP A 364 18.74 20.87 -18.34
C TRP A 364 18.80 19.67 -19.30
N ALA A 365 19.93 18.97 -19.31
CA ALA A 365 20.04 17.69 -19.97
C ALA A 365 21.02 16.75 -19.27
N TYR A 366 20.72 15.46 -19.34
CA TYR A 366 21.66 14.43 -18.95
C TYR A 366 22.67 14.17 -20.08
N GLN A 367 23.95 14.19 -19.74
CA GLN A 367 25.04 13.72 -20.59
C GLN A 367 25.45 12.31 -20.13
N PRO A 368 25.59 11.31 -21.04
CA PRO A 368 25.96 9.92 -20.73
C PRO A 368 27.40 9.70 -20.23
N VAL A 369 27.85 10.56 -19.35
CA VAL A 369 29.11 10.56 -18.58
C VAL A 369 28.80 10.99 -17.13
N ASP A 370 27.60 10.63 -16.65
CA ASP A 370 27.06 10.96 -15.32
C ASP A 370 27.08 12.46 -15.00
N LYS A 371 26.74 13.29 -15.99
CA LYS A 371 26.80 14.75 -15.88
C LYS A 371 25.49 15.41 -16.28
N LEU A 372 24.99 16.31 -15.43
CA LEU A 372 23.90 17.22 -15.78
C LEU A 372 24.47 18.50 -16.43
N VAL A 373 23.86 18.92 -17.53
CA VAL A 373 24.23 20.10 -18.30
C VAL A 373 23.13 21.16 -18.13
N GLU A 374 23.48 22.23 -17.44
CA GLU A 374 22.61 23.40 -17.28
C GLU A 374 22.68 24.30 -18.52
N ARG A 375 21.54 24.85 -18.93
CA ARG A 375 21.44 25.69 -20.13
C ARG A 375 20.69 26.98 -19.83
N ALA A 376 21.25 28.10 -20.27
CA ALA A 376 20.73 29.43 -19.99
C ALA A 376 19.70 29.96 -21.02
N ASN A 377 19.69 29.42 -22.24
CA ASN A 377 18.76 29.85 -23.29
C ASN A 377 17.59 28.85 -23.42
N HIS A 378 16.38 29.36 -23.68
CA HIS A 378 15.22 28.54 -24.00
C HIS A 378 15.08 28.41 -25.52
N ASP A 379 15.62 27.33 -26.07
CA ASP A 379 15.60 27.03 -27.50
C ASP A 379 14.63 25.87 -27.77
N PHE A 380 13.35 26.18 -28.02
CA PHE A 380 12.31 25.15 -28.07
C PHE A 380 12.11 24.60 -29.48
N GLY A 381 12.24 23.29 -29.62
CA GLY A 381 11.83 22.56 -30.81
C GLY A 381 10.32 22.45 -30.88
N VAL A 382 9.70 22.80 -32.01
CA VAL A 382 8.25 22.67 -32.18
C VAL A 382 7.97 21.81 -33.40
N ALA A 383 7.24 20.71 -33.20
CA ALA A 383 7.03 19.71 -34.24
C ALA A 383 6.11 20.22 -35.37
N VAL A 384 6.56 20.09 -36.63
CA VAL A 384 5.86 20.54 -37.84
C VAL A 384 5.86 19.43 -38.89
N THR A 385 4.70 19.17 -39.49
CA THR A 385 4.56 18.22 -40.60
C THR A 385 5.15 18.78 -41.90
N SER A 386 5.94 17.98 -42.61
CA SER A 386 6.48 18.30 -43.94
C SER A 386 5.48 17.94 -45.05
N ASN A 387 5.53 18.67 -46.18
CA ASN A 387 4.62 18.45 -47.32
C ASN A 387 4.72 17.04 -47.92
N ASP A 388 5.94 16.50 -48.01
CA ASP A 388 6.22 15.15 -48.53
C ASP A 388 6.08 14.04 -47.45
N GLY A 389 5.29 14.29 -46.41
CA GLY A 389 5.17 13.43 -45.24
C GLY A 389 6.35 13.56 -44.26
N GLY A 390 6.22 12.99 -43.06
CA GLY A 390 7.25 13.05 -42.02
C GLY A 390 7.24 14.31 -41.16
N LEU A 391 8.05 14.29 -40.10
CA LEU A 391 8.09 15.31 -39.04
C LEU A 391 9.42 16.05 -39.07
N VAL A 392 9.37 17.38 -38.98
CA VAL A 392 10.54 18.25 -38.82
C VAL A 392 10.33 19.09 -37.56
N VAL A 393 11.40 19.34 -36.81
CA VAL A 393 11.33 20.06 -35.53
C VAL A 393 12.16 21.36 -35.65
N PRO A 394 11.62 22.43 -36.24
CA PRO A 394 12.27 23.75 -36.19
C PRO A 394 12.40 24.25 -34.75
N ILE A 395 13.48 24.99 -34.49
CA ILE A 395 13.81 25.53 -33.17
C ILE A 395 13.50 27.03 -33.11
N LEU A 396 12.69 27.43 -32.14
CA LEU A 396 12.51 28.82 -31.75
C LEU A 396 13.58 29.19 -30.72
N HIS A 397 14.54 30.02 -31.15
CA HIS A 397 15.68 30.38 -30.32
C HIS A 397 15.41 31.55 -29.36
N GLY A 398 15.95 31.47 -28.15
CA GLY A 398 15.98 32.55 -27.17
C GLY A 398 14.58 33.06 -26.79
N ILE A 399 13.64 32.15 -26.55
CA ILE A 399 12.23 32.48 -26.28
C ILE A 399 12.09 33.39 -25.07
N GLU A 400 12.94 33.24 -24.07
CA GLU A 400 12.91 34.01 -22.83
C GLU A 400 13.15 35.51 -23.09
N LYS A 401 14.00 35.86 -24.06
CA LYS A 401 14.40 37.25 -24.39
C LYS A 401 13.50 37.94 -25.42
N LYS A 402 12.74 37.17 -26.21
CA LYS A 402 11.98 37.72 -27.35
C LYS A 402 10.54 38.04 -26.98
N SER A 403 10.01 39.10 -27.62
CA SER A 403 8.58 39.44 -27.55
C SER A 403 7.74 38.44 -28.35
N LEU A 404 6.44 38.32 -28.04
CA LEU A 404 5.53 37.46 -28.79
C LEU A 404 5.44 37.84 -30.28
N ALA A 405 5.51 39.13 -30.61
CA ALA A 405 5.50 39.60 -31.99
C ALA A 405 6.76 39.15 -32.76
N THR A 406 7.93 39.25 -32.12
CA THR A 406 9.21 38.77 -32.68
C THR A 406 9.17 37.26 -32.88
N LEU A 407 8.71 36.51 -31.87
CA LEU A 407 8.61 35.06 -31.93
C LEU A 407 7.64 34.59 -33.03
N GLN A 408 6.53 35.30 -33.22
CA GLN A 408 5.58 34.99 -34.29
C GLN A 408 6.19 35.24 -35.68
N GLY A 409 7.00 36.28 -35.84
CA GLY A 409 7.75 36.54 -37.07
C GLY A 409 8.76 35.44 -37.38
N ASP A 410 9.57 35.06 -36.39
CA ASP A 410 10.54 33.96 -36.51
C ASP A 410 9.83 32.65 -36.87
N TRP A 411 8.72 32.36 -36.18
CA TRP A 411 7.92 31.15 -36.38
C TRP A 411 7.34 31.04 -37.80
N ALA A 412 6.80 32.13 -38.35
CA ALA A 412 6.23 32.11 -39.70
C ALA A 412 7.27 31.69 -40.75
N GLY A 413 8.47 32.28 -40.69
CA GLY A 413 9.56 31.94 -41.60
C GLY A 413 10.09 30.51 -41.40
N LEU A 414 10.19 30.04 -40.15
CA LEU A 414 10.63 28.68 -39.82
C LEU A 414 9.63 27.63 -40.32
N VAL A 415 8.32 27.84 -40.15
CA VAL A 415 7.29 26.89 -40.58
C VAL A 415 7.27 26.72 -42.10
N GLU A 416 7.38 27.81 -42.86
CA GLU A 416 7.44 27.74 -44.32
C GLU A 416 8.64 26.93 -44.80
N ARG A 417 9.82 27.17 -44.21
CA ARG A 417 11.05 26.41 -44.53
C ARG A 417 10.98 24.97 -44.06
N ALA A 418 10.41 24.71 -42.89
CA ALA A 418 10.24 23.35 -42.34
C ALA A 418 9.34 22.49 -43.23
N ARG A 419 8.23 23.04 -43.73
CA ARG A 419 7.29 22.33 -44.62
C ARG A 419 7.91 21.85 -45.92
N VAL A 420 8.88 22.61 -46.46
CA VAL A 420 9.63 22.27 -47.68
C VAL A 420 11.04 21.72 -47.39
N ARG A 421 11.34 21.38 -46.13
CA ARG A 421 12.62 20.80 -45.67
C ARG A 421 13.87 21.61 -46.03
N LYS A 422 13.78 22.94 -45.96
CA LYS A 422 14.89 23.88 -46.24
C LYS A 422 15.41 24.58 -44.98
N LEU A 423 15.40 23.89 -43.83
CA LEU A 423 16.01 24.41 -42.60
C LEU A 423 17.53 24.25 -42.63
N ALA A 424 18.24 25.25 -42.15
CA ALA A 424 19.68 25.15 -41.88
C ALA A 424 19.93 24.24 -40.65
N PRO A 425 21.10 23.58 -40.54
CA PRO A 425 21.42 22.72 -39.39
C PRO A 425 21.19 23.34 -38.02
N ALA A 426 21.50 24.63 -37.85
CA ALA A 426 21.28 25.36 -36.60
C ALA A 426 19.80 25.52 -36.23
N GLU A 427 18.89 25.45 -37.22
CA GLU A 427 17.45 25.68 -37.02
C GLU A 427 16.69 24.41 -36.61
N TYR A 428 17.34 23.23 -36.53
CA TYR A 428 16.69 21.98 -36.13
C TYR A 428 17.54 21.06 -35.23
N ALA A 429 18.82 21.38 -35.00
CA ALA A 429 19.70 20.58 -34.16
C ALA A 429 19.71 21.05 -32.69
N ASN A 430 19.65 20.10 -31.76
CA ASN A 430 19.83 20.32 -30.31
C ASN A 430 18.86 21.32 -29.65
N PRO A 431 17.52 21.14 -29.75
CA PRO A 431 16.60 21.90 -28.91
C PRO A 431 16.86 21.62 -27.43
N THR A 432 16.47 22.54 -26.55
CA THR A 432 16.57 22.34 -25.09
C THR A 432 15.29 21.74 -24.50
N PHE A 433 14.16 21.97 -25.16
CA PHE A 433 12.84 21.45 -24.82
C PHE A 433 12.03 21.30 -26.11
N THR A 434 11.09 20.36 -26.17
CA THR A 434 10.31 20.11 -27.39
C THR A 434 8.81 20.17 -27.12
N ILE A 435 8.04 20.70 -28.09
CA ILE A 435 6.58 20.74 -28.07
C ILE A 435 6.03 20.00 -29.29
N SER A 436 5.11 19.08 -29.04
CA SER A 436 4.32 18.38 -30.05
C SER A 436 2.85 18.70 -29.82
N ASN A 437 2.16 19.23 -30.83
CA ASN A 437 0.75 19.61 -30.75
C ASN A 437 -0.07 18.80 -31.75
N MET A 438 -0.87 17.86 -31.25
CA MET A 438 -1.82 17.08 -32.06
C MET A 438 -3.27 17.46 -31.75
N GLY A 439 -3.52 18.46 -30.90
CA GLY A 439 -4.87 18.86 -30.54
C GLY A 439 -5.69 19.36 -31.73
N MET A 440 -5.05 20.03 -32.68
CA MET A 440 -5.67 20.43 -33.95
C MET A 440 -6.10 19.25 -34.84
N MET A 441 -5.61 18.04 -34.56
CA MET A 441 -5.96 16.82 -35.29
C MET A 441 -7.05 16.00 -34.58
N GLY A 442 -7.62 16.50 -33.48
CA GLY A 442 -8.68 15.80 -32.73
C GLY A 442 -8.17 14.64 -31.85
N VAL A 443 -6.86 14.54 -31.63
CA VAL A 443 -6.25 13.51 -30.78
C VAL A 443 -6.56 13.82 -29.32
N SER A 444 -7.39 13.00 -28.65
CA SER A 444 -7.84 13.24 -27.28
C SER A 444 -6.76 13.05 -26.22
N HIS A 445 -5.74 12.23 -26.50
CA HIS A 445 -4.59 12.01 -25.62
C HIS A 445 -3.44 11.41 -26.41
N PHE A 446 -2.20 11.81 -26.14
CA PHE A 446 -0.99 11.12 -26.61
C PHE A 446 0.22 11.47 -25.74
N THR A 447 1.23 10.63 -25.78
CA THR A 447 2.56 10.88 -25.20
C THR A 447 3.55 11.12 -26.32
N ALA A 448 4.53 12.01 -26.08
CA ALA A 448 5.59 12.29 -27.03
C ALA A 448 6.90 11.68 -26.52
N ILE A 449 7.73 11.17 -27.43
CA ILE A 449 8.98 10.50 -27.06
C ILE A 449 10.11 11.54 -27.04
N PRO A 450 10.77 11.80 -25.89
CA PRO A 450 11.91 12.70 -25.84
C PRO A 450 13.14 12.02 -26.47
N THR A 451 13.98 12.80 -27.14
CA THR A 451 15.27 12.34 -27.65
C THR A 451 16.38 12.64 -26.65
N PRO A 452 17.50 11.89 -26.63
CA PRO A 452 18.64 12.22 -25.78
C PRO A 452 19.09 13.68 -25.93
N GLY A 453 19.37 14.34 -24.81
CA GLY A 453 19.81 15.73 -24.77
C GLY A 453 18.74 16.77 -24.41
N ILE A 454 17.51 16.36 -24.08
CA ILE A 454 16.49 17.24 -23.47
C ILE A 454 15.96 16.65 -22.17
N ALA A 455 15.55 17.49 -21.23
CA ALA A 455 14.92 17.05 -19.99
C ALA A 455 13.49 16.54 -20.20
N ALA A 456 12.73 17.17 -21.11
CA ALA A 456 11.33 16.83 -21.34
C ALA A 456 10.81 17.23 -22.73
N ILE A 457 9.73 16.57 -23.14
CA ILE A 457 8.89 16.93 -24.29
C ILE A 457 7.43 17.10 -23.85
N LEU A 458 6.76 18.13 -24.36
CA LEU A 458 5.35 18.43 -24.09
C LEU A 458 4.46 17.98 -25.25
N ALA A 459 3.47 17.13 -24.95
CA ALA A 459 2.39 16.74 -25.83
C ALA A 459 1.11 17.52 -25.51
N ILE A 460 0.49 18.14 -26.53
CA ILE A 460 -0.74 18.94 -26.40
C ILE A 460 -1.86 18.26 -27.19
N ALA A 461 -2.83 17.70 -26.47
CA ALA A 461 -3.95 16.97 -27.05
C ALA A 461 -5.13 17.92 -27.41
N ALA A 462 -6.23 17.36 -27.90
CA ALA A 462 -7.43 18.10 -28.25
C ALA A 462 -8.18 18.51 -26.99
N ASN A 463 -8.87 19.65 -27.05
CA ASN A 463 -9.64 20.14 -25.92
C ASN A 463 -10.78 19.18 -25.57
N GLY A 464 -10.85 18.77 -24.30
CA GLY A 464 -11.91 17.91 -23.76
C GLY A 464 -12.80 18.64 -22.76
N PRO A 465 -13.80 17.95 -22.17
CA PRO A 465 -14.70 18.53 -21.17
C PRO A 465 -14.00 19.05 -19.90
N GLN A 466 -12.81 18.54 -19.60
CA GLN A 466 -12.01 18.90 -18.43
C GLN A 466 -10.89 19.91 -18.77
N GLY A 467 -10.86 20.43 -20.00
CA GLY A 467 -9.78 21.25 -20.55
C GLY A 467 -8.91 20.49 -21.56
N THR A 468 -7.84 21.13 -22.03
CA THR A 468 -6.88 20.55 -22.96
C THR A 468 -5.83 19.75 -22.18
N PRO A 469 -5.61 18.45 -22.46
CA PRO A 469 -4.56 17.67 -21.81
C PRO A 469 -3.15 18.09 -22.27
N PHE A 470 -2.32 18.47 -21.31
CA PHE A 470 -0.90 18.77 -21.48
C PHE A 470 -0.10 17.66 -20.80
N THR A 471 0.54 16.82 -21.59
CA THR A 471 1.30 15.65 -21.10
C THR A 471 2.79 15.89 -21.28
N LEU A 472 3.54 15.93 -20.19
CA LEU A 472 5.00 15.93 -20.23
C LEU A 472 5.51 14.49 -20.22
N THR A 473 6.53 14.22 -21.03
CA THR A 473 7.37 13.02 -20.91
C THR A 473 8.78 13.46 -20.58
N CYS A 474 9.29 13.02 -19.44
CA CYS A 474 10.47 13.57 -18.78
C CYS A 474 11.55 12.50 -18.60
N ASP A 475 12.83 12.87 -18.77
CA ASP A 475 13.97 12.04 -18.38
C ASP A 475 14.14 12.09 -16.85
N HIS A 476 13.90 10.96 -16.20
CA HIS A 476 13.93 10.82 -14.73
C HIS A 476 15.34 11.01 -14.14
N ARG A 477 16.40 11.02 -14.97
CA ARG A 477 17.75 11.38 -14.53
C ARG A 477 17.91 12.89 -14.30
N VAL A 478 17.04 13.71 -14.90
CA VAL A 478 17.09 15.18 -14.80
C VAL A 478 16.00 15.71 -13.89
N LEU A 479 14.78 15.20 -14.02
CA LEU A 479 13.56 15.70 -13.37
C LEU A 479 12.94 14.64 -12.46
N ASN A 480 12.29 15.09 -11.37
CA ASN A 480 11.47 14.24 -10.51
C ASN A 480 9.97 14.58 -10.62
N GLY A 481 9.12 13.70 -10.08
CA GLY A 481 7.65 13.85 -10.17
C GLY A 481 7.10 15.14 -9.55
N ALA A 482 7.64 15.57 -8.40
CA ALA A 482 7.17 16.76 -7.69
C ALA A 482 7.49 18.05 -8.46
N GLU A 483 8.72 18.17 -8.99
CA GLU A 483 9.15 19.32 -9.80
C GLU A 483 8.29 19.48 -11.05
N VAL A 484 8.00 18.36 -11.73
CA VAL A 484 7.16 18.35 -12.94
C VAL A 484 5.71 18.72 -12.63
N ALA A 485 5.16 18.24 -11.50
CA ALA A 485 3.82 18.61 -11.07
C ALA A 485 3.69 20.11 -10.76
N LEU A 486 4.67 20.69 -10.07
CA LEU A 486 4.72 22.13 -9.77
C LEU A 486 4.93 22.99 -11.03
N TYR A 487 5.75 22.52 -11.98
CA TYR A 487 5.90 23.17 -13.28
C TYR A 487 4.59 23.16 -14.07
N LEU A 488 3.89 22.01 -14.14
CA LEU A 488 2.58 21.92 -14.81
C LEU A 488 1.52 22.81 -14.16
N ALA A 489 1.49 22.89 -12.82
CA ALA A 489 0.60 23.79 -12.10
C ALA A 489 0.89 25.27 -12.43
N THR A 490 2.17 25.65 -12.48
CA THR A 490 2.59 27.00 -12.86
C THR A 490 2.27 27.29 -14.33
N LEU A 491 2.46 26.32 -15.21
CA LEU A 491 2.12 26.42 -16.63
C LEU A 491 0.61 26.58 -16.81
N LYS A 492 -0.21 25.84 -16.06
CA LYS A 492 -1.67 25.99 -16.03
C LYS A 492 -2.06 27.40 -15.67
N GLN A 493 -1.55 27.93 -14.56
CA GLN A 493 -1.80 29.33 -14.16
C GLN A 493 -1.37 30.33 -15.23
N THR A 494 -0.20 30.11 -15.83
CA THR A 494 0.35 30.99 -16.88
C THR A 494 -0.53 30.99 -18.14
N ILE A 495 -1.05 29.82 -18.54
CA ILE A 495 -1.93 29.69 -19.71
C ILE A 495 -3.33 30.24 -19.43
N GLU A 496 -3.88 30.01 -18.24
CA GLU A 496 -5.23 30.46 -17.86
C GLU A 496 -5.29 31.97 -17.58
N ALA A 497 -4.15 32.60 -17.25
CA ALA A 497 -4.03 34.05 -17.03
C ALA A 497 -3.03 34.71 -18.01
N PRO A 498 -3.34 34.77 -19.31
CA PRO A 498 -2.39 35.25 -20.33
C PRO A 498 -2.09 36.75 -20.25
N ASP A 499 -3.03 37.56 -19.76
CA ASP A 499 -2.90 39.03 -19.69
C ASP A 499 -1.73 39.46 -18.79
N ALA A 500 -1.39 38.66 -17.78
CA ALA A 500 -0.32 38.96 -16.82
C ALA A 500 1.09 38.99 -17.43
N TRP A 501 1.30 38.33 -18.58
CA TRP A 501 2.62 38.23 -19.21
C TRP A 501 2.63 38.58 -20.70
N MET A 502 1.48 38.66 -21.38
CA MET A 502 1.42 39.02 -22.81
C MET A 502 1.42 40.53 -23.08
N ALA A 503 0.99 41.37 -22.13
CA ALA A 503 0.90 42.83 -22.29
C ALA A 503 2.25 43.54 -22.04
N GLY A 504 3.24 43.27 -22.90
CA GLY A 504 4.64 43.70 -22.77
C GLY A 504 4.87 45.07 -22.10
N GLY A 505 5.44 45.03 -20.90
CA GLY A 505 5.88 46.18 -20.11
C GLY A 505 6.52 45.69 -18.81
N ALA A 506 7.60 46.34 -18.38
CA ALA A 506 8.40 45.99 -17.21
C ALA A 506 7.59 45.97 -15.89
N ALA A 507 6.90 44.86 -15.63
CA ALA A 507 6.24 44.55 -14.37
C ALA A 507 6.57 43.11 -13.97
N ALA A 508 7.86 42.78 -13.95
CA ALA A 508 8.35 41.55 -13.33
C ALA A 508 8.47 41.67 -11.79
N GLU A 509 8.03 42.80 -11.19
CA GLU A 509 8.21 43.07 -9.75
C GLU A 509 6.94 43.51 -8.99
N SER A 510 5.73 43.42 -9.55
CA SER A 510 4.52 43.90 -8.81
C SER A 510 3.30 42.99 -8.78
N VAL A 511 3.41 41.69 -9.08
CA VAL A 511 2.37 40.71 -8.73
C VAL A 511 2.58 40.17 -7.30
N ALA A 512 2.83 41.08 -6.35
CA ALA A 512 2.96 40.80 -4.92
C ALA A 512 1.64 41.03 -4.14
N GLY A 513 0.51 41.30 -4.82
CA GLY A 513 -0.69 41.84 -4.16
C GLY A 513 -2.01 41.09 -4.37
N ALA A 514 -2.04 39.98 -5.11
CA ALA A 514 -3.28 39.20 -5.30
C ALA A 514 -2.98 37.71 -5.43
N ALA A 515 -2.26 37.18 -4.44
CA ALA A 515 -2.40 35.77 -4.13
C ALA A 515 -3.80 35.56 -3.55
N ALA A 516 -4.69 34.91 -4.31
CA ALA A 516 -5.49 33.90 -3.66
C ALA A 516 -4.46 32.98 -2.98
N THR A 517 -4.49 32.95 -1.66
CA THR A 517 -3.55 32.23 -0.81
C THR A 517 -3.61 30.74 -1.10
N THR A 518 -2.94 30.31 -2.15
CA THR A 518 -2.28 29.00 -2.17
C THR A 518 -0.81 29.31 -2.03
N SER A 519 -0.42 29.56 -0.78
CA SER A 519 0.94 29.24 -0.37
C SER A 519 1.28 27.85 -0.94
N ALA A 520 2.53 27.64 -1.38
CA ALA A 520 3.06 26.27 -1.34
C ALA A 520 2.63 25.70 0.00
N PRO A 521 1.94 24.54 0.08
CA PRO A 521 1.21 24.19 1.28
C PRO A 521 2.17 24.30 2.45
N VAL A 522 1.98 25.36 3.24
CA VAL A 522 2.64 25.48 4.53
C VAL A 522 2.07 24.27 5.22
N SER A 523 2.92 23.28 5.51
CA SER A 523 2.51 22.14 6.31
C SER A 523 1.66 22.70 7.45
N PRO A 524 0.38 22.31 7.60
CA PRO A 524 -0.45 22.84 8.66
C PRO A 524 0.10 22.54 10.07
N ILE A 525 1.17 21.73 10.13
CA ILE A 525 2.07 21.57 11.26
C ILE A 525 2.98 22.82 11.33
N PRO A 526 2.78 23.70 12.33
CA PRO A 526 3.61 24.90 12.49
C PRO A 526 5.08 24.55 12.69
N GLU A 527 5.98 25.36 12.13
CA GLU A 527 7.41 25.23 12.39
C GLU A 527 7.72 25.54 13.86
N GLY A 528 8.55 24.71 14.49
CA GLY A 528 8.92 24.87 15.89
C GLY A 528 9.73 23.70 16.41
N ASN A 529 10.40 23.90 17.54
CA ASN A 529 11.09 22.83 18.27
C ASN A 529 10.08 22.11 19.18
N TRP A 530 9.25 21.26 18.58
CA TRP A 530 8.23 20.47 19.27
C TRP A 530 8.79 19.12 19.72
N ASP A 531 8.36 18.62 20.88
CA ASP A 531 8.65 17.24 21.29
C ASP A 531 8.12 16.24 20.25
N PHE A 532 6.92 16.55 19.73
CA PHE A 532 6.28 15.83 18.64
C PHE A 532 5.64 16.79 17.62
N PRO A 533 5.97 16.69 16.32
CA PRO A 533 5.28 17.43 15.28
C PRO A 533 3.76 17.25 15.32
N VAL A 534 3.28 16.00 15.52
CA VAL A 534 1.85 15.70 15.63
C VAL A 534 1.57 14.81 16.83
N VAL A 535 0.49 15.12 17.55
CA VAL A 535 -0.08 14.27 18.58
C VAL A 535 -1.48 13.80 18.19
N VAL A 536 -1.76 12.51 18.35
CA VAL A 536 -3.07 11.91 18.11
C VAL A 536 -3.65 11.48 19.45
N VAL A 537 -4.83 11.99 19.81
CA VAL A 537 -5.50 11.68 21.08
C VAL A 537 -6.63 10.70 20.81
N GLY A 538 -6.38 9.42 21.08
CA GLY A 538 -7.27 8.29 20.85
C GLY A 538 -6.69 7.30 19.84
N GLY A 539 -6.50 6.04 20.24
CA GLY A 539 -5.98 4.97 19.39
C GLY A 539 -7.07 4.10 18.77
N GLY A 540 -8.22 4.68 18.39
CA GLY A 540 -9.24 3.98 17.60
C GLY A 540 -8.96 4.06 16.09
N PRO A 541 -9.82 3.47 15.23
CA PRO A 541 -9.58 3.41 13.79
C PRO A 541 -9.20 4.74 13.14
N GLY A 542 -9.89 5.83 13.47
CA GLY A 542 -9.55 7.16 12.92
C GLY A 542 -8.20 7.71 13.40
N GLY A 543 -7.83 7.44 14.65
CA GLY A 543 -6.54 7.87 15.21
C GLY A 543 -5.38 7.02 14.68
N GLU A 544 -5.56 5.70 14.64
CA GLU A 544 -4.57 4.76 14.09
C GLU A 544 -4.28 5.07 12.62
N ASP A 545 -5.30 5.15 11.77
CA ASP A 545 -5.11 5.45 10.34
C ASP A 545 -4.43 6.80 10.12
N CYS A 546 -4.79 7.82 10.91
CA CYS A 546 -4.14 9.12 10.83
C CYS A 546 -2.66 9.04 11.25
N ALA A 547 -2.37 8.37 12.37
CA ALA A 547 -1.00 8.27 12.90
C ALA A 547 -0.08 7.48 11.95
N ARG A 548 -0.60 6.38 11.38
CA ARG A 548 0.12 5.53 10.42
C ARG A 548 0.42 6.28 9.12
N ASP A 549 -0.57 6.94 8.54
CA ASP A 549 -0.40 7.69 7.29
C ASP A 549 0.62 8.84 7.46
N LEU A 550 0.61 9.53 8.62
CA LEU A 550 1.62 10.54 8.94
C LEU A 550 3.03 9.94 9.14
N ALA A 551 3.12 8.81 9.85
CA ALA A 551 4.39 8.14 10.11
C ALA A 551 5.05 7.61 8.82
N ASP A 552 4.26 7.06 7.90
CA ASP A 552 4.72 6.62 6.57
C ASP A 552 5.32 7.76 5.75
N HIS A 553 4.86 9.00 5.98
CA HIS A 553 5.40 10.21 5.37
C HIS A 553 6.55 10.85 6.19
N GLY A 554 7.09 10.13 7.16
CA GLY A 554 8.25 10.55 7.96
C GLY A 554 7.93 11.58 9.06
N ILE A 555 6.66 11.84 9.34
CA ILE A 555 6.27 12.72 10.45
C ILE A 555 6.37 11.93 11.75
N LYS A 556 7.08 12.49 12.73
CA LYS A 556 7.13 11.91 14.07
C LYS A 556 5.78 12.14 14.77
N VAL A 557 5.12 11.04 15.16
CA VAL A 557 3.80 11.06 15.79
C VAL A 557 3.84 10.42 17.17
N MET A 558 3.16 11.04 18.13
CA MET A 558 2.78 10.38 19.38
C MET A 558 1.28 10.09 19.36
N MET A 559 0.89 8.87 19.71
CA MET A 559 -0.51 8.47 19.87
C MET A 559 -0.80 8.18 21.35
N VAL A 560 -1.73 8.92 21.93
CA VAL A 560 -2.17 8.72 23.32
C VAL A 560 -3.45 7.87 23.30
N ASN A 561 -3.37 6.66 23.83
CA ASN A 561 -4.47 5.71 23.88
C ASN A 561 -4.82 5.38 25.34
N ASN A 562 -6.09 5.27 25.69
CA ASN A 562 -6.50 5.05 27.08
C ASN A 562 -6.66 3.56 27.45
N GLU A 563 -6.16 2.66 26.61
CA GLU A 563 -6.18 1.21 26.80
C GLU A 563 -4.76 0.64 26.55
N PRO A 564 -4.44 -0.58 27.04
CA PRO A 564 -3.13 -1.19 26.84
C PRO A 564 -2.74 -1.40 25.37
N PHE A 565 -3.74 -1.50 24.49
CA PHE A 565 -3.57 -1.75 23.07
C PHE A 565 -4.43 -0.78 22.22
N PRO A 566 -3.95 -0.36 21.04
CA PRO A 566 -4.76 0.36 20.04
C PRO A 566 -5.98 -0.45 19.57
N GLY A 567 -6.86 0.17 18.77
CA GLY A 567 -8.09 -0.39 18.22
C GLY A 567 -9.38 0.26 18.74
N GLY A 568 -9.29 1.05 19.81
CA GLY A 568 -10.41 1.81 20.40
C GLY A 568 -11.66 0.98 20.72
N GLU A 569 -12.82 1.63 20.77
CA GLU A 569 -14.11 0.97 21.03
C GLU A 569 -14.37 -0.19 20.07
N CYS A 570 -14.06 -0.02 18.77
CA CYS A 570 -14.38 -1.01 17.75
C CYS A 570 -13.70 -2.38 18.01
N LEU A 571 -12.43 -2.38 18.43
CA LEU A 571 -11.72 -3.61 18.78
C LEU A 571 -12.16 -4.16 20.14
N TRP A 572 -12.27 -3.32 21.16
CA TRP A 572 -12.38 -3.78 22.55
C TRP A 572 -13.81 -3.96 23.04
N ARG A 573 -14.74 -3.13 22.58
CA ARG A 573 -16.10 -3.00 23.13
C ARG A 573 -17.21 -2.85 22.07
N GLY A 574 -16.92 -3.13 20.80
CA GLY A 574 -17.85 -2.88 19.71
C GLY A 574 -17.82 -3.94 18.61
N CYS A 575 -17.26 -3.59 17.46
CA CYS A 575 -17.31 -4.36 16.22
C CYS A 575 -16.75 -5.78 16.34
N ILE A 576 -15.53 -5.93 16.84
CA ILE A 576 -14.85 -7.23 16.88
C ILE A 576 -15.53 -8.21 17.87
N PRO A 577 -15.83 -7.83 19.13
CA PRO A 577 -16.46 -8.76 20.05
C PRO A 577 -17.89 -9.14 19.64
N SER A 578 -18.67 -8.20 19.08
CA SER A 578 -20.01 -8.51 18.55
C SER A 578 -19.95 -9.53 17.41
N LYS A 579 -19.02 -9.37 16.46
CA LYS A 579 -18.90 -10.24 15.28
C LYS A 579 -18.35 -11.61 15.65
N ALA A 580 -17.49 -11.70 16.68
CA ALA A 580 -17.03 -12.98 17.23
C ALA A 580 -18.17 -13.78 17.88
N TRP A 581 -19.05 -13.14 18.66
CA TRP A 581 -20.27 -13.79 19.18
C TRP A 581 -21.24 -14.15 18.05
N ARG A 582 -21.45 -13.23 17.10
CA ARG A 582 -22.31 -13.46 15.95
C ARG A 582 -21.89 -14.68 15.15
N ALA A 583 -20.60 -14.91 14.94
CA ALA A 583 -20.12 -16.09 14.21
C ALA A 583 -20.64 -17.41 14.83
N ALA A 584 -20.66 -17.50 16.17
CA ALA A 584 -21.22 -18.66 16.86
C ALA A 584 -22.76 -18.73 16.75
N ALA A 585 -23.45 -17.58 16.84
CA ALA A 585 -24.89 -17.48 16.64
C ALA A 585 -25.31 -17.92 15.22
N ASP A 586 -24.57 -17.49 14.20
CA ASP A 586 -24.81 -17.84 12.79
C ASP A 586 -24.68 -19.35 12.57
N VAL A 587 -23.71 -20.01 13.21
CA VAL A 587 -23.60 -21.47 13.17
C VAL A 587 -24.83 -22.14 13.78
N ILE A 588 -25.29 -21.70 14.95
CA ILE A 588 -26.48 -22.25 15.61
C ILE A 588 -27.71 -22.11 14.71
N ARG A 589 -27.92 -20.92 14.16
CA ARG A 589 -29.07 -20.62 13.31
C ARG A 589 -29.03 -21.39 11.99
N ASN A 590 -27.88 -21.52 11.34
CA ASN A 590 -27.74 -22.30 10.10
C ASN A 590 -28.12 -23.77 10.32
N ARG A 591 -27.63 -24.36 11.42
CA ARG A 591 -27.89 -25.77 11.73
C ARG A 591 -29.36 -26.05 12.01
N ALA A 592 -30.16 -25.05 12.40
CA ALA A 592 -31.60 -25.22 12.60
C ALA A 592 -32.34 -25.65 11.31
N HIS A 593 -31.79 -25.31 10.13
CA HIS A 593 -32.37 -25.61 8.81
C HIS A 593 -31.70 -26.77 8.08
N ASP A 594 -30.67 -27.40 8.66
CA ASP A 594 -29.92 -28.49 8.04
C ASP A 594 -30.81 -29.66 7.56
N ALA A 595 -31.86 -29.98 8.33
CA ALA A 595 -32.79 -31.05 8.00
C ALA A 595 -33.57 -30.79 6.70
N GLU A 596 -33.83 -29.52 6.37
CA GLU A 596 -34.49 -29.13 5.11
C GLU A 596 -33.59 -29.42 3.90
N MET A 597 -32.27 -29.45 4.11
CA MET A 597 -31.25 -29.79 3.12
C MET A 597 -30.85 -31.28 3.15
N GLY A 598 -31.52 -32.10 3.96
CA GLY A 598 -31.23 -33.52 4.10
C GLY A 598 -29.99 -33.84 4.96
N VAL A 599 -29.56 -32.91 5.81
CA VAL A 599 -28.48 -33.13 6.79
C VAL A 599 -29.11 -33.35 8.17
N ASP A 600 -29.09 -34.60 8.64
CA ASP A 600 -29.69 -34.99 9.91
C ASP A 600 -28.69 -34.95 11.08
N GLY A 601 -29.23 -34.82 12.31
CA GLY A 601 -28.46 -34.95 13.56
C GLY A 601 -27.71 -33.70 14.02
N THR A 602 -27.90 -32.56 13.36
CA THR A 602 -27.15 -31.32 13.60
C THR A 602 -27.99 -30.15 14.13
N ASN A 603 -29.33 -30.25 14.09
CA ASN A 603 -30.29 -29.17 14.37
C ASN A 603 -30.50 -28.83 15.86
N THR A 604 -29.84 -29.54 16.79
CA THR A 604 -29.88 -29.24 18.24
C THR A 604 -28.48 -28.89 18.78
N PRO A 605 -27.88 -27.78 18.34
CA PRO A 605 -26.55 -27.38 18.81
C PRO A 605 -26.58 -27.00 20.30
N LYS A 606 -25.48 -27.27 21.02
CA LYS A 606 -25.27 -26.83 22.40
C LYS A 606 -24.21 -25.74 22.44
N LEU A 607 -24.55 -24.59 23.00
CA LEU A 607 -23.62 -23.49 23.18
C LEU A 607 -22.63 -23.80 24.32
N ASN A 608 -21.34 -23.78 24.02
CA ASN A 608 -20.29 -23.74 25.03
C ASN A 608 -19.81 -22.28 25.21
N TRP A 609 -20.37 -21.59 26.21
CA TRP A 609 -20.09 -20.18 26.45
C TRP A 609 -18.62 -19.90 26.74
N GLU A 610 -17.95 -20.76 27.50
CA GLU A 610 -16.54 -20.61 27.84
C GLU A 610 -15.67 -20.61 26.57
N GLN A 611 -15.97 -21.49 25.61
CA GLN A 611 -15.23 -21.55 24.35
C GLN A 611 -15.53 -20.36 23.44
N VAL A 612 -16.77 -19.87 23.41
CA VAL A 612 -17.14 -18.64 22.68
C VAL A 612 -16.40 -17.43 23.24
N GLU A 613 -16.35 -17.30 24.57
CA GLU A 613 -15.61 -16.22 25.24
C GLU A 613 -14.10 -16.34 25.04
N LYS A 614 -13.55 -17.55 25.12
CA LYS A 614 -12.14 -17.80 24.83
C LYS A 614 -11.79 -17.39 23.40
N HIS A 615 -12.62 -17.76 22.43
CA HIS A 615 -12.44 -17.36 21.03
C HIS A 615 -12.51 -15.84 20.86
N ARG A 616 -13.55 -15.19 21.41
CA ARG A 616 -13.71 -13.73 21.34
C ARG A 616 -12.48 -13.00 21.90
N ARG A 617 -12.03 -13.36 23.11
CA ARG A 617 -10.88 -12.72 23.77
C ARG A 617 -9.59 -12.95 22.98
N TRP A 618 -9.39 -14.17 22.48
CA TRP A 618 -8.24 -14.48 21.62
C TRP A 618 -8.22 -13.58 20.37
N VAL A 619 -9.35 -13.40 19.68
CA VAL A 619 -9.42 -12.50 18.49
C VAL A 619 -9.06 -11.06 18.87
N GLN A 620 -9.58 -10.54 19.99
CA GLN A 620 -9.32 -9.17 20.41
C GLN A 620 -7.87 -8.95 20.82
N THR A 621 -7.34 -9.77 21.73
CA THR A 621 -5.96 -9.66 22.20
C THR A 621 -4.97 -9.81 21.06
N SER A 622 -5.15 -10.83 20.20
CA SER A 622 -4.24 -11.04 19.06
C SER A 622 -4.24 -9.85 18.12
N ARG A 623 -5.41 -9.27 17.81
CA ARG A 623 -5.49 -8.08 16.95
C ARG A 623 -4.91 -6.83 17.62
N GLY A 624 -5.11 -6.66 18.93
CA GLY A 624 -4.54 -5.55 19.69
C GLY A 624 -3.02 -5.59 19.74
N GLU A 625 -2.44 -6.76 19.98
CA GLU A 625 -1.00 -6.99 19.93
C GLU A 625 -0.43 -6.73 18.53
N MET A 626 -1.12 -7.21 17.48
CA MET A 626 -0.73 -6.93 16.09
C MET A 626 -0.78 -5.44 15.75
N ALA A 627 -1.83 -4.73 16.18
CA ALA A 627 -1.95 -3.28 15.97
C ALA A 627 -0.81 -2.52 16.68
N LEU A 628 -0.55 -2.83 17.95
CA LEU A 628 0.55 -2.22 18.70
C LEU A 628 1.91 -2.52 18.07
N LYS A 629 2.12 -3.76 17.59
CA LYS A 629 3.35 -4.16 16.89
C LYS A 629 3.52 -3.38 15.59
N ALA A 630 2.45 -3.21 14.81
CA ALA A 630 2.46 -2.44 13.57
C ALA A 630 2.78 -0.96 13.84
N ASP A 631 2.13 -0.34 14.83
CA ASP A 631 2.35 1.07 15.17
C ASP A 631 3.78 1.34 15.63
N LYS A 632 4.31 0.47 16.51
CA LYS A 632 5.72 0.54 16.94
C LYS A 632 6.69 0.29 15.78
N GLY A 633 6.35 -0.61 14.86
CA GLY A 633 7.13 -0.87 13.64
C GLY A 633 7.24 0.36 12.74
N MET A 634 6.18 1.18 12.68
CA MET A 634 6.16 2.48 12.01
C MET A 634 6.77 3.62 12.85
N LYS A 635 7.39 3.31 14.00
CA LYS A 635 8.02 4.26 14.92
C LYS A 635 7.04 5.30 15.51
N ILE A 636 5.76 4.95 15.60
CA ILE A 636 4.77 5.75 16.32
C ILE A 636 5.00 5.58 17.82
N ASP A 637 5.11 6.70 18.56
CA ASP A 637 5.22 6.66 20.02
C ASP A 637 3.82 6.47 20.64
N VAL A 638 3.47 5.22 20.92
CA VAL A 638 2.18 4.86 21.54
C VAL A 638 2.31 4.94 23.06
N ARG A 639 1.53 5.84 23.67
CA ARG A 639 1.47 6.07 25.12
C ARG A 639 0.11 5.68 25.67
N GLU A 640 0.11 4.87 26.72
CA GLU A 640 -1.12 4.59 27.48
C GLU A 640 -1.43 5.74 28.45
N GLY A 641 -2.62 6.34 28.35
CA GLY A 641 -3.06 7.41 29.24
C GLY A 641 -4.16 8.30 28.67
N TYR A 642 -4.36 9.43 29.34
CA TYR A 642 -5.36 10.44 29.00
C TYR A 642 -4.69 11.76 28.60
N GLY A 643 -5.07 12.31 27.46
CA GLY A 643 -4.59 13.62 26.98
C GLY A 643 -5.56 14.75 27.31
N GLU A 644 -5.06 15.85 27.86
CA GLU A 644 -5.81 17.07 28.13
C GLU A 644 -5.04 18.28 27.59
N PHE A 645 -5.70 19.21 26.89
CA PHE A 645 -5.02 20.41 26.43
C PHE A 645 -4.71 21.36 27.60
N VAL A 646 -3.48 21.85 27.65
CA VAL A 646 -3.02 22.86 28.62
C VAL A 646 -3.10 24.25 27.99
N ASP A 647 -2.70 24.35 26.72
CA ASP A 647 -2.78 25.53 25.86
C ASP A 647 -2.77 25.07 24.38
N THR A 648 -2.61 26.00 23.45
CA THR A 648 -2.64 25.76 22.00
C THR A 648 -1.62 24.74 21.48
N HIS A 649 -0.50 24.51 22.17
CA HIS A 649 0.60 23.64 21.71
C HIS A 649 1.15 22.72 22.80
N THR A 650 0.46 22.59 23.94
CA THR A 650 0.90 21.74 25.05
C THR A 650 -0.20 20.77 25.45
N LEU A 651 0.13 19.47 25.44
CA LEU A 651 -0.74 18.39 25.88
C LEU A 651 -0.23 17.83 27.20
N LYS A 652 -1.09 17.80 28.23
CA LYS A 652 -0.84 17.05 29.45
C LYS A 652 -1.27 15.61 29.23
N ILE A 653 -0.38 14.67 29.50
CA ILE A 653 -0.65 13.25 29.50
C ILE A 653 -0.68 12.77 30.95
N THR A 654 -1.79 12.14 31.33
CA THR A 654 -1.93 11.43 32.60
C THR A 654 -1.88 9.94 32.30
N PRO A 655 -0.73 9.26 32.53
CA PRO A 655 -0.61 7.81 32.36
C PRO A 655 -1.57 7.04 33.26
N VAL A 656 -1.85 5.78 32.92
CA VAL A 656 -2.55 4.86 33.82
C VAL A 656 -1.72 4.57 35.07
N GLU A 657 -0.40 4.47 34.90
CA GLU A 657 0.58 4.33 35.99
C GLU A 657 1.69 5.38 35.86
N GLY A 658 1.98 6.10 36.94
CA GLY A 658 3.02 7.14 36.99
C GLY A 658 2.50 8.56 37.18
N GLU A 659 3.41 9.54 37.19
CA GLU A 659 3.06 10.95 37.31
C GLU A 659 2.67 11.56 35.96
N ALA A 660 1.74 12.50 35.99
CA ALA A 660 1.35 13.25 34.79
C ALA A 660 2.51 14.13 34.30
N TYR A 661 2.66 14.24 32.98
CA TYR A 661 3.68 15.06 32.35
C TYR A 661 3.09 15.82 31.16
N THR A 662 3.85 16.77 30.61
CA THR A 662 3.44 17.56 29.45
C THR A 662 4.36 17.32 28.28
N VAL A 663 3.81 17.40 27.07
CA VAL A 663 4.58 17.41 25.82
C VAL A 663 4.13 18.59 24.96
N SER A 664 5.07 19.17 24.24
CA SER A 664 4.82 20.20 23.23
C SER A 664 4.54 19.59 21.86
N PHE A 665 3.64 20.19 21.08
CA PHE A 665 3.25 19.70 19.77
C PHE A 665 3.00 20.78 18.73
N GLY A 666 3.26 20.46 17.45
CA GLY A 666 2.92 21.34 16.33
C GLY A 666 1.43 21.31 15.99
N ALA A 667 0.90 20.14 15.68
CA ALA A 667 -0.52 19.91 15.39
C ALA A 667 -1.10 18.76 16.23
N ALA A 668 -2.43 18.73 16.37
CA ALA A 668 -3.13 17.68 17.11
C ALA A 668 -4.32 17.10 16.32
N VAL A 669 -4.57 15.81 16.49
CA VAL A 669 -5.75 15.11 15.95
C VAL A 669 -6.53 14.47 17.09
N ILE A 670 -7.78 14.90 17.26
CA ILE A 670 -8.68 14.40 18.31
C ILE A 670 -9.50 13.25 17.74
N ALA A 671 -9.29 12.05 18.25
CA ALA A 671 -9.92 10.80 17.81
C ALA A 671 -10.47 9.99 19.00
N THR A 672 -11.04 10.67 20.01
CA THR A 672 -11.45 10.07 21.30
C THR A 672 -12.72 9.22 21.23
N GLY A 673 -13.37 9.14 20.08
CA GLY A 673 -14.61 8.36 19.90
C GLY A 673 -15.81 8.93 20.67
N ALA A 674 -16.82 8.08 20.92
CA ALA A 674 -18.03 8.43 21.65
C ALA A 674 -18.50 7.26 22.53
N PRO A 675 -18.57 7.41 23.87
CA PRO A 675 -19.08 6.36 24.74
C PRO A 675 -20.58 6.10 24.57
N ALA A 676 -21.05 4.99 25.15
CA ALA A 676 -22.47 4.66 25.20
C ALA A 676 -23.29 5.73 25.93
N PHE A 677 -24.42 6.13 25.37
CA PHE A 677 -25.30 7.12 25.97
C PHE A 677 -26.43 6.45 26.77
N VAL A 678 -26.51 6.74 28.07
CA VAL A 678 -27.63 6.32 28.93
C VAL A 678 -28.56 7.50 29.21
N PRO A 679 -29.78 7.51 28.64
CA PRO A 679 -30.76 8.57 28.86
C PRO A 679 -31.22 8.61 30.33
N PRO A 680 -31.81 9.73 30.79
CA PRO A 680 -32.28 9.89 32.16
C PRO A 680 -33.58 9.11 32.43
N ILE A 681 -33.55 7.78 32.26
CA ILE A 681 -34.62 6.86 32.62
C ILE A 681 -34.44 6.51 34.12
N PRO A 682 -35.49 6.64 34.94
CA PRO A 682 -35.43 6.27 36.36
C PRO A 682 -34.85 4.87 36.58
N GLY A 683 -33.82 4.79 37.42
CA GLY A 683 -33.14 3.55 37.78
C GLY A 683 -32.14 3.01 36.75
N ALA A 684 -32.05 3.58 35.53
CA ALA A 684 -31.13 3.08 34.50
C ALA A 684 -29.66 3.32 34.86
N ARG A 685 -29.30 4.52 35.32
CA ARG A 685 -27.90 4.87 35.67
C ARG A 685 -27.46 4.19 36.97
N GLU A 686 -28.35 4.12 37.95
CA GLU A 686 -28.10 3.51 39.25
C GLU A 686 -27.77 2.01 39.11
N ASN A 687 -28.41 1.34 38.14
CA ASN A 687 -28.20 -0.09 37.89
C ASN A 687 -27.00 -0.41 36.97
N LEU A 688 -26.27 0.59 36.46
CA LEU A 688 -25.00 0.35 35.76
C LEU A 688 -23.95 -0.22 36.70
N ALA A 689 -23.83 0.37 37.90
CA ALA A 689 -22.83 -0.01 38.89
C ALA A 689 -23.06 -1.41 39.47
N THR A 690 -24.31 -1.87 39.48
CA THR A 690 -24.67 -3.21 39.98
C THR A 690 -24.57 -4.29 38.90
N GLY A 691 -24.43 -3.93 37.62
CA GLY A 691 -24.50 -4.85 36.48
C GLY A 691 -25.92 -5.29 36.10
N GLY A 692 -26.96 -4.66 36.67
CA GLY A 692 -28.35 -4.91 36.29
C GLY A 692 -28.71 -4.26 34.95
N VAL A 693 -28.03 -3.16 34.64
CA VAL A 693 -28.05 -2.51 33.33
C VAL A 693 -26.67 -2.63 32.69
N ALA A 694 -26.64 -3.15 31.47
CA ALA A 694 -25.46 -3.17 30.61
C ALA A 694 -25.56 -2.10 29.51
N THR A 695 -24.43 -1.70 28.95
CA THR A 695 -24.34 -0.88 27.74
C THR A 695 -23.54 -1.64 26.68
N SER A 696 -23.35 -1.05 25.50
CA SER A 696 -22.40 -1.56 24.51
C SER A 696 -20.98 -1.72 25.07
N ASP A 697 -20.61 -0.95 26.10
CA ASP A 697 -19.29 -1.04 26.73
C ASP A 697 -19.16 -2.21 27.72
N THR A 698 -20.26 -2.62 28.36
CA THR A 698 -20.21 -3.53 29.53
C THR A 698 -20.89 -4.87 29.30
N ILE A 699 -21.64 -5.05 28.21
CA ILE A 699 -22.32 -6.32 27.88
C ILE A 699 -21.35 -7.51 27.78
N TRP A 700 -20.07 -7.25 27.46
CA TRP A 700 -19.01 -8.24 27.34
C TRP A 700 -18.59 -8.89 28.67
N ASN A 701 -19.03 -8.32 29.80
CA ASN A 701 -18.68 -8.78 31.15
C ASN A 701 -19.67 -9.83 31.69
N LEU A 702 -20.66 -10.24 30.89
CA LEU A 702 -21.62 -11.25 31.29
C LEU A 702 -20.95 -12.62 31.51
N ALA A 703 -21.16 -13.19 32.68
CA ALA A 703 -20.63 -14.51 33.03
C ALA A 703 -21.27 -15.64 32.21
N THR A 704 -22.55 -15.49 31.86
CA THR A 704 -23.32 -16.42 31.03
C THR A 704 -24.37 -15.64 30.22
N PRO A 705 -24.85 -16.16 29.09
CA PRO A 705 -26.01 -15.58 28.40
C PRO A 705 -27.22 -15.51 29.35
N PRO A 706 -27.93 -14.37 29.43
CA PRO A 706 -29.13 -14.26 30.25
C PRO A 706 -30.24 -15.15 29.67
N LYS A 707 -31.14 -15.64 30.52
CA LYS A 707 -32.36 -16.34 30.07
C LYS A 707 -33.37 -15.36 29.50
N LYS A 708 -33.43 -14.14 30.04
CA LYS A 708 -34.29 -13.05 29.59
C LYS A 708 -33.52 -11.73 29.50
N LEU A 709 -33.59 -11.06 28.35
CA LEU A 709 -32.89 -9.80 28.08
C LEU A 709 -33.89 -8.72 27.64
N GLY A 710 -33.94 -7.62 28.38
CA GLY A 710 -34.62 -6.39 27.93
C GLY A 710 -33.63 -5.50 27.19
N ILE A 711 -33.99 -4.98 26.03
CA ILE A 711 -33.14 -4.05 25.24
C ILE A 711 -33.90 -2.75 25.07
N VAL A 712 -33.27 -1.64 25.44
CA VAL A 712 -33.80 -0.29 25.23
C VAL A 712 -33.01 0.36 24.10
N GLY A 713 -33.68 0.64 22.98
CA GLY A 713 -33.09 1.16 21.75
C GLY A 713 -33.00 0.12 20.64
N GLY A 714 -33.59 0.44 19.49
CA GLY A 714 -33.63 -0.32 18.24
C GLY A 714 -32.66 0.23 17.18
N GLY A 715 -31.53 0.79 17.61
CA GLY A 715 -30.40 1.08 16.72
C GLY A 715 -29.63 -0.20 16.35
N VAL A 716 -28.57 -0.05 15.54
CA VAL A 716 -27.74 -1.16 15.05
C VAL A 716 -27.31 -2.12 16.17
N ILE A 717 -26.78 -1.58 17.28
CA ILE A 717 -26.32 -2.37 18.43
C ILE A 717 -27.46 -3.18 19.04
N GLY A 718 -28.63 -2.56 19.22
CA GLY A 718 -29.79 -3.22 19.81
C GLY A 718 -30.27 -4.40 18.97
N VAL A 719 -30.36 -4.20 17.65
CA VAL A 719 -30.77 -5.25 16.70
C VAL A 719 -29.77 -6.40 16.66
N GLU A 720 -28.46 -6.11 16.56
CA GLU A 720 -27.43 -7.17 16.54
C GLU A 720 -27.45 -7.99 17.83
N MET A 721 -27.48 -7.32 19.00
CA MET A 721 -27.50 -8.01 20.29
C MET A 721 -28.79 -8.82 20.47
N ALA A 722 -29.93 -8.31 20.01
CA ALA A 722 -31.21 -9.01 20.09
C ALA A 722 -31.13 -10.38 19.38
N GLN A 723 -30.62 -10.43 18.16
CA GLN A 723 -30.50 -11.67 17.40
C GLN A 723 -29.43 -12.61 17.95
N ILE A 724 -28.26 -12.09 18.32
CA ILE A 724 -27.17 -12.90 18.90
C ILE A 724 -27.67 -13.61 20.17
N PHE A 725 -28.30 -12.89 21.10
CA PHE A 725 -28.79 -13.49 22.33
C PHE A 725 -29.99 -14.41 22.08
N ARG A 726 -30.87 -14.09 21.13
CA ARG A 726 -31.96 -14.98 20.72
C ARG A 726 -31.42 -16.33 20.22
N ASP A 727 -30.35 -16.33 19.44
CA ASP A 727 -29.69 -17.53 18.93
C ASP A 727 -28.97 -18.31 20.03
N PHE A 728 -28.49 -17.63 21.08
CA PHE A 728 -27.99 -18.26 22.30
C PHE A 728 -29.09 -18.79 23.24
N GLY A 729 -30.36 -18.64 22.86
CA GLY A 729 -31.52 -19.17 23.57
C GLY A 729 -32.21 -18.18 24.52
N THR A 730 -31.79 -16.91 24.54
CA THR A 730 -32.37 -15.86 25.39
C THR A 730 -33.74 -15.42 24.88
N GLU A 731 -34.72 -15.28 25.77
CA GLU A 731 -35.97 -14.56 25.49
C GLU A 731 -35.68 -13.05 25.47
N VAL A 732 -35.95 -12.40 24.34
CA VAL A 732 -35.59 -10.99 24.12
C VAL A 732 -36.84 -10.13 23.94
N LEU A 733 -36.87 -9.02 24.66
CA LEU A 733 -37.76 -7.89 24.41
C LEU A 733 -36.92 -6.69 23.99
N MET A 734 -37.19 -6.11 22.83
CA MET A 734 -36.60 -4.85 22.38
C MET A 734 -37.66 -3.75 22.35
N VAL A 735 -37.41 -2.65 23.06
CA VAL A 735 -38.28 -1.46 23.07
C VAL A 735 -37.58 -0.28 22.41
N GLU A 736 -38.26 0.35 21.46
CA GLU A 736 -37.78 1.50 20.70
C GLU A 736 -38.77 2.66 20.85
N ARG A 737 -38.26 3.86 21.14
CA ARG A 737 -39.09 5.06 21.33
C ARG A 737 -39.62 5.60 19.99
N ASN A 738 -38.83 5.49 18.94
CA ASN A 738 -39.24 5.88 17.59
C ASN A 738 -40.27 4.91 17.02
N ASP A 739 -40.94 5.32 15.95
CA ASP A 739 -41.94 4.53 15.25
C ASP A 739 -41.35 3.32 14.52
N ARG A 740 -40.04 3.33 14.24
CA ARG A 740 -39.28 2.24 13.62
C ARG A 740 -37.89 2.06 14.24
N ILE A 741 -37.33 0.87 14.04
CA ILE A 741 -35.91 0.56 14.30
C ILE A 741 -35.03 1.03 13.12
N LEU A 742 -33.71 1.10 13.34
CA LEU A 742 -32.69 1.39 12.32
C LEU A 742 -33.01 2.64 11.48
N ALA A 743 -33.04 3.79 12.12
CA ALA A 743 -33.40 5.06 11.50
C ALA A 743 -32.48 5.44 10.32
N GLU A 744 -31.23 4.99 10.35
CA GLU A 744 -30.19 5.28 9.38
C GLU A 744 -30.35 4.49 8.07
N ILE A 745 -31.05 3.35 8.13
CA ILE A 745 -31.27 2.48 6.97
C ILE A 745 -32.57 2.90 6.26
N GLU A 746 -32.66 2.59 4.97
CA GLU A 746 -33.84 2.89 4.17
C GLU A 746 -35.13 2.31 4.79
N ASP A 747 -36.20 3.10 4.80
CA ASP A 747 -37.47 2.75 5.45
C ASP A 747 -38.06 1.41 4.97
N GLU A 748 -38.00 1.12 3.67
CA GLU A 748 -38.47 -0.16 3.12
C GLU A 748 -37.66 -1.35 3.67
N ILE A 749 -36.35 -1.20 3.80
CA ILE A 749 -35.44 -2.23 4.34
C ILE A 749 -35.72 -2.44 5.82
N GLY A 750 -35.83 -1.35 6.59
CA GLY A 750 -36.17 -1.41 8.02
C GLY A 750 -37.48 -2.13 8.28
N LYS A 751 -38.54 -1.85 7.51
CA LYS A 751 -39.85 -2.51 7.64
C LYS A 751 -39.79 -4.01 7.40
N VAL A 752 -39.10 -4.44 6.35
CA VAL A 752 -38.97 -5.87 6.04
C VAL A 752 -38.12 -6.59 7.10
N LEU A 753 -37.07 -5.94 7.61
CA LEU A 753 -36.28 -6.52 8.70
C LEU A 753 -37.09 -6.65 9.99
N ILE A 754 -37.86 -5.63 10.41
CA ILE A 754 -38.74 -5.72 11.59
C ILE A 754 -39.66 -6.95 11.49
N ALA A 755 -40.33 -7.12 10.35
CA ALA A 755 -41.23 -8.24 10.14
C ALA A 755 -40.52 -9.60 10.19
N SER A 756 -39.24 -9.66 9.85
CA SER A 756 -38.41 -10.86 10.01
C SER A 756 -38.05 -11.09 11.49
N LEU A 757 -37.63 -10.03 12.21
CA LEU A 757 -37.29 -10.10 13.63
C LEU A 757 -38.47 -10.53 14.51
N GLU A 758 -39.67 -10.03 14.22
CA GLU A 758 -40.91 -10.33 14.98
C GLU A 758 -41.32 -11.80 14.95
N LYS A 759 -40.74 -12.62 14.06
CA LYS A 759 -40.94 -14.07 14.05
C LYS A 759 -40.31 -14.76 15.26
N GLU A 760 -39.31 -14.12 15.88
CA GLU A 760 -38.48 -14.74 16.92
C GLU A 760 -38.30 -13.86 18.17
N ILE A 761 -38.40 -12.54 18.03
CA ILE A 761 -38.11 -11.55 19.09
C ILE A 761 -39.31 -10.63 19.26
N THR A 762 -39.61 -10.23 20.50
CA THR A 762 -40.64 -9.22 20.74
C THR A 762 -40.08 -7.82 20.51
N VAL A 763 -40.63 -7.09 19.54
CA VAL A 763 -40.26 -5.70 19.24
C VAL A 763 -41.43 -4.78 19.55
N VAL A 764 -41.21 -3.72 20.34
CA VAL A 764 -42.21 -2.70 20.64
C VAL A 764 -41.67 -1.35 20.23
N THR A 765 -42.18 -0.79 19.13
CA THR A 765 -41.86 0.57 18.69
C THR A 765 -42.84 1.59 19.28
N SER A 766 -42.51 2.88 19.18
CA SER A 766 -43.25 3.97 19.82
C SER A 766 -43.46 3.76 21.32
N ALA A 767 -42.50 3.11 21.99
CA ALA A 767 -42.59 2.77 23.40
C ALA A 767 -42.21 3.98 24.28
N ASP A 768 -43.03 4.23 25.30
CA ASP A 768 -42.71 5.18 26.37
C ASP A 768 -42.09 4.43 27.56
N ILE A 769 -40.76 4.46 27.64
CA ILE A 769 -39.99 3.75 28.68
C ILE A 769 -40.10 4.52 30.00
N LYS A 770 -40.64 3.87 31.04
CA LYS A 770 -40.96 4.50 32.32
C LYS A 770 -39.86 4.36 33.37
N GLU A 771 -39.35 3.14 33.55
CA GLU A 771 -38.48 2.80 34.68
C GLU A 771 -37.71 1.51 34.41
N VAL A 772 -36.48 1.45 34.92
CA VAL A 772 -35.72 0.21 35.10
C VAL A 772 -35.46 0.01 36.60
N SER A 773 -35.84 -1.14 37.15
CA SER A 773 -35.66 -1.43 38.58
C SER A 773 -35.29 -2.89 38.84
N GLY A 774 -34.87 -3.20 40.07
CA GLY A 774 -34.55 -4.56 40.48
C GLY A 774 -33.08 -4.75 40.84
N LYS A 775 -32.60 -6.00 40.69
CA LYS A 775 -31.21 -6.42 40.93
C LYS A 775 -30.78 -7.35 39.78
N PRO A 776 -29.48 -7.47 39.48
CA PRO A 776 -28.99 -8.40 38.46
C PRO A 776 -29.59 -9.80 38.60
N GLY A 777 -30.09 -10.37 37.50
CA GLY A 777 -30.83 -11.64 37.46
C GLY A 777 -32.33 -11.54 37.80
N LYS A 778 -32.82 -10.37 38.22
CA LYS A 778 -34.23 -10.08 38.56
C LYS A 778 -34.57 -8.61 38.28
N MET A 779 -34.20 -8.14 37.10
CA MET A 779 -34.48 -6.80 36.61
C MET A 779 -35.92 -6.70 36.09
N LYS A 780 -36.46 -5.49 36.10
CA LYS A 780 -37.80 -5.14 35.59
C LYS A 780 -37.67 -3.94 34.66
N LEU A 781 -38.17 -4.08 33.43
CA LEU A 781 -38.29 -3.01 32.46
C LEU A 781 -39.77 -2.62 32.33
N ARG A 782 -40.13 -1.40 32.73
CA ARG A 782 -41.50 -0.87 32.62
C ARG A 782 -41.60 0.08 31.44
N TYR A 783 -42.60 -0.13 30.59
CA TYR A 783 -42.86 0.70 29.41
C TYR A 783 -44.36 0.74 29.09
N ALA A 784 -44.80 1.75 28.33
CA ALA A 784 -46.11 1.77 27.69
C ALA A 784 -45.94 1.65 26.17
N ASN A 785 -46.81 0.88 25.51
CA ASN A 785 -46.81 0.76 24.05
C ASN A 785 -47.48 1.98 23.38
N LYS A 786 -47.58 1.97 22.04
CA LYS A 786 -48.19 3.06 21.26
C LYS A 786 -49.67 3.33 21.60
N GLU A 787 -50.40 2.33 22.11
CA GLU A 787 -51.77 2.47 22.60
C GLU A 787 -51.85 2.98 24.05
N GLY A 788 -50.72 3.20 24.73
CA GLY A 788 -50.66 3.61 26.13
C GLY A 788 -50.87 2.47 27.13
N VAL A 789 -50.84 1.20 26.68
CA VAL A 789 -50.95 0.04 27.55
C VAL A 789 -49.63 -0.16 28.29
N GLU A 790 -49.65 -0.02 29.61
CA GLU A 790 -48.48 -0.27 30.45
C GLU A 790 -48.16 -1.76 30.57
N SER A 791 -46.89 -2.11 30.46
CA SER A 791 -46.36 -3.47 30.58
C SER A 791 -45.08 -3.47 31.41
N VAL A 792 -44.83 -4.59 32.07
CA VAL A 792 -43.58 -4.85 32.81
C VAL A 792 -42.98 -6.14 32.27
N PHE A 793 -41.71 -6.07 31.87
CA PHE A 793 -40.94 -7.24 31.45
C PHE A 793 -39.92 -7.60 32.53
N ASP A 794 -40.12 -8.77 33.15
CA ASP A 794 -39.16 -9.39 34.06
C ASP A 794 -38.00 -9.99 33.25
N CYS A 795 -36.78 -9.54 33.52
CA CYS A 795 -35.58 -9.96 32.80
C CYS A 795 -34.39 -10.16 33.74
N ASP A 796 -33.32 -10.79 33.25
CA ASP A 796 -32.10 -10.95 34.05
C ASP A 796 -31.25 -9.68 34.00
N VAL A 797 -31.18 -9.05 32.83
CA VAL A 797 -30.38 -7.85 32.55
C VAL A 797 -31.15 -6.95 31.57
N VAL A 798 -30.94 -5.64 31.67
CA VAL A 798 -31.37 -4.68 30.65
C VAL A 798 -30.16 -4.12 29.89
N LEU A 799 -30.15 -4.19 28.58
CA LEU A 799 -29.17 -3.55 27.72
C LEU A 799 -29.67 -2.17 27.28
N MET A 800 -28.92 -1.12 27.60
CA MET A 800 -29.11 0.23 27.07
C MET A 800 -28.34 0.37 25.75
N ALA A 801 -29.06 0.22 24.64
CA ALA A 801 -28.58 0.38 23.27
C ALA A 801 -29.11 1.68 22.63
N THR A 802 -29.16 2.76 23.42
CA THR A 802 -29.78 4.05 23.09
C THR A 802 -28.88 5.02 22.32
N GLY A 803 -27.91 4.47 21.57
CA GLY A 803 -26.92 5.23 20.79
C GLY A 803 -25.69 5.65 21.59
N LYS A 804 -24.83 6.44 20.93
CA LYS A 804 -23.55 6.91 21.46
C LYS A 804 -23.52 8.43 21.47
N ARG A 805 -22.73 9.02 22.36
CA ARG A 805 -22.61 10.47 22.50
C ARG A 805 -21.17 10.86 22.82
N PRO A 806 -20.54 11.77 22.06
CA PRO A 806 -19.19 12.24 22.37
C PRO A 806 -19.08 12.80 23.79
N ASP A 807 -17.99 12.48 24.47
CA ASP A 807 -17.62 13.06 25.77
C ASP A 807 -16.32 13.86 25.59
N THR A 808 -16.46 15.18 25.43
CA THR A 808 -15.35 16.11 25.24
C THR A 808 -14.96 16.85 26.52
N GLY A 809 -15.64 16.57 27.64
CA GLY A 809 -15.52 17.34 28.89
C GLY A 809 -14.14 17.26 29.55
N LYS A 810 -13.34 16.24 29.20
CA LYS A 810 -11.99 16.03 29.75
C LYS A 810 -10.88 16.62 28.89
N LEU A 811 -11.18 17.12 27.69
CA LEU A 811 -10.14 17.55 26.74
C LEU A 811 -9.67 18.99 26.95
N ASN A 812 -10.40 19.83 27.70
CA ASN A 812 -10.14 21.29 27.85
C ASN A 812 -10.10 22.04 26.50
N LEU A 813 -11.09 21.78 25.63
CA LEU A 813 -11.15 22.33 24.27
C LEU A 813 -11.26 23.87 24.21
N ASP A 814 -11.75 24.49 25.29
CA ASP A 814 -11.82 25.94 25.46
C ASP A 814 -10.44 26.60 25.42
N LYS A 815 -9.40 25.91 25.93
CA LYS A 815 -8.02 26.42 25.95
C LYS A 815 -7.35 26.45 24.58
N VAL A 816 -7.93 25.75 23.60
CA VAL A 816 -7.39 25.64 22.24
C VAL A 816 -8.31 26.23 21.18
N GLY A 817 -9.44 26.84 21.58
CA GLY A 817 -10.34 27.52 20.66
C GLY A 817 -11.11 26.56 19.72
N VAL A 818 -11.35 25.32 20.14
CA VAL A 818 -12.10 24.32 19.37
C VAL A 818 -13.59 24.45 19.65
N ALA A 819 -14.37 24.72 18.60
CA ALA A 819 -15.81 24.88 18.67
C ALA A 819 -16.54 23.53 18.70
N LEU A 820 -17.64 23.48 19.44
CA LEU A 820 -18.53 22.32 19.51
C LEU A 820 -19.83 22.58 18.73
N ASP A 821 -20.43 21.50 18.24
CA ASP A 821 -21.82 21.43 17.78
C ASP A 821 -22.59 20.43 18.65
N GLY A 822 -23.34 20.94 19.62
CA GLY A 822 -23.91 20.13 20.69
C GLY A 822 -22.81 19.46 21.53
N ALA A 823 -22.74 18.13 21.51
CA ALA A 823 -21.68 17.37 22.18
C ALA A 823 -20.47 17.08 21.28
N ALA A 824 -20.64 17.16 19.96
CA ALA A 824 -19.63 16.80 18.98
C ALA A 824 -18.66 17.97 18.70
N ILE A 825 -17.45 17.66 18.26
CA ILE A 825 -16.49 18.67 17.78
C ILE A 825 -16.89 19.10 16.37
N LYS A 826 -17.00 20.41 16.16
CA LYS A 826 -17.34 20.95 14.84
C LYS A 826 -16.10 20.94 13.94
N VAL A 827 -16.23 20.31 12.78
CA VAL A 827 -15.19 20.27 11.73
C VAL A 827 -15.75 20.65 10.36
N ASN A 828 -14.85 21.04 9.45
CA ASN A 828 -15.16 21.15 8.02
C ASN A 828 -14.94 19.80 7.29
N THR A 829 -15.15 19.78 5.96
CA THR A 829 -14.94 18.59 5.11
C THR A 829 -13.49 18.11 5.06
N ARG A 830 -12.54 18.92 5.52
CA ARG A 830 -11.11 18.59 5.63
C ARG A 830 -10.76 17.98 7.00
N CYS A 831 -11.76 17.69 7.83
CA CYS A 831 -11.64 17.25 9.22
C CYS A 831 -10.94 18.27 10.14
N GLN A 832 -10.84 19.53 9.72
CA GLN A 832 -10.19 20.61 10.47
C GLN A 832 -11.21 21.28 11.40
N THR A 833 -10.80 21.57 12.63
CA THR A 833 -11.61 22.29 13.62
C THR A 833 -11.57 23.81 13.40
N SER A 834 -12.16 24.60 14.30
CA SER A 834 -11.98 26.06 14.32
C SER A 834 -10.56 26.52 14.65
N ALA A 835 -9.73 25.64 15.23
CA ALA A 835 -8.30 25.88 15.42
C ALA A 835 -7.53 25.29 14.23
N PRO A 836 -6.76 26.10 13.45
CA PRO A 836 -6.19 25.65 12.17
C PRO A 836 -5.24 24.45 12.24
N HIS A 837 -4.54 24.28 13.36
CA HIS A 837 -3.58 23.19 13.61
C HIS A 837 -4.19 22.03 14.41
N ILE A 838 -5.51 22.04 14.65
CA ILE A 838 -6.23 20.96 15.33
C ILE A 838 -7.28 20.35 14.41
N TYR A 839 -7.23 19.03 14.28
CA TYR A 839 -8.16 18.22 13.51
C TYR A 839 -8.95 17.31 14.46
N ALA A 840 -10.12 16.84 14.02
CA ALA A 840 -10.90 15.86 14.77
C ALA A 840 -11.57 14.87 13.80
N VAL A 841 -11.59 13.59 14.19
CA VAL A 841 -12.03 12.48 13.33
C VAL A 841 -12.79 11.42 14.12
N GLY A 842 -13.66 10.66 13.44
CA GLY A 842 -14.44 9.58 14.00
C GLY A 842 -15.59 10.06 14.88
N ASP A 843 -16.07 9.19 15.77
CA ASP A 843 -17.34 9.42 16.47
C ASP A 843 -17.40 10.74 17.26
N VAL A 844 -16.26 11.32 17.65
CA VAL A 844 -16.18 12.60 18.38
C VAL A 844 -16.72 13.79 17.58
N ILE A 845 -16.75 13.71 16.24
CA ILE A 845 -17.31 14.75 15.36
C ILE A 845 -18.78 14.50 14.98
N GLY A 846 -19.38 13.40 15.46
CA GLY A 846 -20.76 13.03 15.12
C GLY A 846 -20.91 12.45 13.72
N GLY A 847 -22.10 12.60 13.11
CA GLY A 847 -22.42 11.99 11.82
C GLY A 847 -22.58 10.48 11.90
N TYR A 848 -22.15 9.75 10.86
CA TYR A 848 -22.12 8.28 10.89
C TYR A 848 -20.95 7.80 11.75
N MET A 849 -21.27 7.27 12.94
CA MET A 849 -20.31 6.73 13.90
C MET A 849 -19.87 5.31 13.53
N LEU A 850 -19.12 5.21 12.42
CA LEU A 850 -18.67 3.96 11.82
C LEU A 850 -17.13 3.90 11.79
N ALA A 851 -16.56 2.74 12.09
CA ALA A 851 -15.11 2.56 12.19
C ALA A 851 -14.37 2.90 10.88
N HIS A 852 -14.87 2.45 9.73
CA HIS A 852 -14.27 2.73 8.42
C HIS A 852 -14.49 4.17 7.95
N THR A 853 -15.58 4.83 8.40
CA THR A 853 -15.76 6.28 8.24
C THR A 853 -14.71 7.04 9.03
N ALA A 854 -14.50 6.68 10.31
CA ALA A 854 -13.47 7.27 11.16
C ALA A 854 -12.06 7.10 10.56
N ALA A 855 -11.74 5.90 10.08
CA ALA A 855 -10.48 5.59 9.38
C ALA A 855 -10.27 6.49 8.14
N THR A 856 -11.32 6.68 7.34
CA THR A 856 -11.26 7.54 6.15
C THR A 856 -11.06 9.00 6.53
N GLN A 857 -11.78 9.48 7.55
CA GLN A 857 -11.58 10.83 8.11
C GLN A 857 -10.15 11.00 8.65
N GLY A 858 -9.58 9.97 9.29
CA GLY A 858 -8.19 9.91 9.74
C GLY A 858 -7.20 10.15 8.60
N ARG A 859 -7.35 9.44 7.48
CA ARG A 859 -6.53 9.64 6.27
C ARG A 859 -6.74 11.02 5.63
N VAL A 860 -7.96 11.55 5.65
CA VAL A 860 -8.23 12.92 5.17
C VAL A 860 -7.50 13.95 6.05
N ALA A 861 -7.55 13.79 7.38
CA ALA A 861 -6.84 14.66 8.32
C ALA A 861 -5.32 14.58 8.12
N ALA A 862 -4.75 13.38 8.03
CA ALA A 862 -3.33 13.15 7.75
C ALA A 862 -2.90 13.80 6.43
N SER A 863 -3.63 13.54 5.34
CA SER A 863 -3.38 14.14 4.02
C SER A 863 -3.38 15.67 4.08
N ASN A 864 -4.32 16.27 4.82
CA ASN A 864 -4.37 17.72 4.99
C ASN A 864 -3.20 18.25 5.84
N LEU A 865 -2.81 17.55 6.91
CA LEU A 865 -1.62 17.86 7.72
C LEU A 865 -0.30 17.74 6.93
N LEU A 866 -0.27 16.93 5.87
CA LEU A 866 0.84 16.83 4.91
C LEU A 866 0.80 17.94 3.84
N GLY A 867 -0.20 18.82 3.89
CA GLY A 867 -0.34 19.94 2.97
C GLY A 867 -1.18 19.67 1.71
N HIS A 868 -1.85 18.51 1.62
CA HIS A 868 -2.75 18.24 0.51
C HIS A 868 -4.12 18.87 0.72
N ALA A 869 -4.95 18.93 -0.33
CA ALA A 869 -6.32 19.44 -0.29
C ALA A 869 -7.33 18.28 -0.36
N SER A 870 -7.34 17.43 0.67
CA SER A 870 -8.20 16.26 0.77
C SER A 870 -9.53 16.61 1.44
N GLU A 871 -10.64 16.07 0.94
CA GLU A 871 -11.99 16.28 1.48
C GLU A 871 -12.70 14.95 1.72
N TYR A 872 -13.41 14.87 2.84
CA TYR A 872 -14.30 13.77 3.17
C TYR A 872 -15.70 14.00 2.58
N ASP A 873 -16.19 13.01 1.84
CA ASP A 873 -17.51 12.99 1.22
C ASP A 873 -18.41 11.96 1.90
N GLN A 874 -19.27 12.45 2.81
CA GLN A 874 -20.21 11.61 3.55
C GLN A 874 -21.25 10.93 2.63
N ASP A 875 -21.51 11.46 1.43
CA ASP A 875 -22.47 10.84 0.50
C ASP A 875 -21.95 9.55 -0.12
N LYS A 876 -20.69 9.19 0.14
CA LYS A 876 -20.05 7.94 -0.29
C LYS A 876 -19.90 6.94 0.86
N ASP A 877 -20.34 7.27 2.07
CA ASP A 877 -20.28 6.36 3.20
C ASP A 877 -21.07 5.08 2.93
N CYS A 878 -20.61 4.00 3.55
CA CYS A 878 -21.31 2.74 3.59
C CYS A 878 -21.52 2.29 5.04
N GLY A 879 -22.48 1.41 5.27
CA GLY A 879 -22.76 0.86 6.58
C GLY A 879 -23.43 -0.50 6.49
N VAL A 880 -23.11 -1.38 7.44
CA VAL A 880 -23.73 -2.70 7.57
C VAL A 880 -24.24 -2.85 8.99
N THR A 881 -25.54 -3.11 9.10
CA THR A 881 -26.13 -3.71 10.30
C THR A 881 -25.98 -5.20 10.15
N PHE A 882 -25.19 -5.81 11.03
CA PHE A 882 -25.00 -7.25 11.05
C PHE A 882 -26.20 -7.90 11.75
N SER A 883 -27.39 -7.65 11.22
CA SER A 883 -28.62 -8.40 11.46
C SER A 883 -28.68 -9.65 10.60
N ARG A 884 -29.77 -10.40 10.70
CA ARG A 884 -30.06 -11.53 9.81
C ARG A 884 -31.52 -11.48 9.31
N PRO A 885 -31.76 -11.32 7.99
CA PRO A 885 -30.77 -11.00 6.95
C PRO A 885 -30.05 -9.67 7.27
N GLN A 886 -28.83 -9.50 6.76
CA GLN A 886 -28.05 -8.29 7.02
C GLN A 886 -28.65 -7.10 6.28
N ALA A 887 -28.73 -5.95 6.95
CA ALA A 887 -29.16 -4.71 6.35
C ALA A 887 -27.94 -3.81 6.08
N GLY A 888 -27.93 -3.07 4.99
CA GLY A 888 -26.81 -2.18 4.69
C GLY A 888 -27.13 -1.15 3.63
N PHE A 889 -26.21 -0.19 3.50
CA PHE A 889 -26.30 0.86 2.49
C PHE A 889 -24.90 1.30 2.06
N VAL A 890 -24.80 1.79 0.85
CA VAL A 890 -23.72 2.66 0.39
C VAL A 890 -24.32 3.83 -0.37
N GLY A 891 -23.84 5.02 -0.06
CA GLY A 891 -24.30 6.27 -0.62
C GLY A 891 -25.78 6.58 -0.40
N LEU A 892 -26.37 7.28 -1.36
CA LEU A 892 -27.68 7.92 -1.19
C LEU A 892 -28.85 6.99 -1.52
N SER A 893 -29.88 7.02 -0.67
CA SER A 893 -31.23 6.55 -1.04
C SER A 893 -31.89 7.52 -2.01
N VAL A 894 -32.97 7.09 -2.68
CA VAL A 894 -33.76 7.99 -3.54
C VAL A 894 -34.31 9.18 -2.75
N ALA A 895 -34.72 8.97 -1.49
CA ALA A 895 -35.23 10.03 -0.64
C ALA A 895 -34.15 11.07 -0.30
N GLN A 896 -32.95 10.61 0.11
CA GLN A 896 -31.81 11.48 0.38
C GLN A 896 -31.36 12.23 -0.88
N ALA A 897 -31.25 11.54 -2.02
CA ALA A 897 -30.85 12.13 -3.29
C ALA A 897 -31.84 13.23 -3.74
N LYS A 898 -33.15 12.97 -3.64
CA LYS A 898 -34.19 13.97 -3.94
C LYS A 898 -34.16 15.17 -2.99
N ALA A 899 -33.91 14.94 -1.69
CA ALA A 899 -33.74 16.03 -0.73
C ALA A 899 -32.57 16.95 -1.08
N LYS A 900 -31.56 16.42 -1.79
CA LYS A 900 -30.41 17.17 -2.34
C LYS A 900 -30.64 17.72 -3.76
N GLY A 901 -31.85 17.61 -4.30
CA GLY A 901 -32.17 18.12 -5.65
C GLY A 901 -31.68 17.25 -6.81
N ILE A 902 -31.24 16.01 -6.54
CA ILE A 902 -30.82 15.05 -7.58
C ILE A 902 -32.05 14.35 -8.15
N ASP A 903 -32.15 14.25 -9.49
CA ASP A 903 -33.21 13.47 -10.14
C ASP A 903 -32.90 11.97 -10.08
N ALA A 904 -33.11 11.37 -8.90
CA ALA A 904 -32.78 9.98 -8.64
C ALA A 904 -33.88 8.98 -9.07
N VAL A 905 -33.43 7.80 -9.49
CA VAL A 905 -34.26 6.62 -9.78
C VAL A 905 -33.66 5.36 -9.16
N GLU A 906 -34.51 4.38 -8.86
CA GLU A 906 -34.04 3.09 -8.34
C GLU A 906 -34.60 1.88 -9.08
N ALA A 907 -33.83 0.80 -9.12
CA ALA A 907 -34.32 -0.54 -9.39
C ALA A 907 -34.15 -1.40 -8.14
N LYS A 908 -35.02 -2.38 -7.93
CA LYS A 908 -34.91 -3.32 -6.82
C LYS A 908 -35.21 -4.75 -7.26
N MET A 909 -34.63 -5.71 -6.53
CA MET A 909 -34.81 -7.14 -6.75
C MET A 909 -34.98 -7.86 -5.42
N PRO A 910 -36.00 -8.72 -5.28
CA PRO A 910 -36.12 -9.57 -4.11
C PRO A 910 -35.04 -10.67 -4.13
N MET A 911 -34.55 -11.08 -2.97
CA MET A 911 -33.59 -12.19 -2.88
C MET A 911 -34.23 -13.54 -3.25
N SER A 912 -35.55 -13.65 -3.17
CA SER A 912 -36.31 -14.86 -3.51
C SER A 912 -36.26 -15.30 -4.98
N ILE A 913 -35.73 -14.46 -5.88
CA ILE A 913 -35.54 -14.81 -7.30
C ILE A 913 -34.08 -15.09 -7.65
N ASP A 914 -33.17 -14.91 -6.71
CA ASP A 914 -31.74 -15.13 -6.90
C ASP A 914 -31.43 -16.62 -6.72
N ALA A 915 -30.78 -17.23 -7.72
CA ALA A 915 -30.51 -18.66 -7.70
C ALA A 915 -29.59 -19.07 -6.54
N LYS A 916 -28.58 -18.24 -6.23
CA LYS A 916 -27.65 -18.52 -5.12
C LYS A 916 -28.37 -18.45 -3.78
N ALA A 917 -29.20 -17.43 -3.56
CA ALA A 917 -30.03 -17.30 -2.37
C ALA A 917 -31.01 -18.48 -2.22
N MET A 918 -31.63 -18.96 -3.31
CA MET A 918 -32.48 -20.14 -3.29
C MET A 918 -31.71 -21.41 -2.91
N ILE A 919 -30.48 -21.56 -3.40
CA ILE A 919 -29.61 -22.72 -3.07
C ILE A 919 -29.25 -22.75 -1.59
N THR A 920 -29.05 -21.59 -0.96
CA THR A 920 -28.66 -21.48 0.46
C THR A 920 -29.82 -21.28 1.42
N GLY A 921 -31.05 -21.10 0.92
CA GLY A 921 -32.23 -20.79 1.74
C GLY A 921 -32.32 -19.31 2.18
N GLU A 922 -31.39 -18.47 1.75
CA GLU A 922 -31.22 -17.07 2.15
C GLU A 922 -32.08 -16.11 1.30
N THR A 923 -33.37 -16.44 1.19
CA THR A 923 -34.28 -15.81 0.21
C THR A 923 -34.99 -14.56 0.71
N GLU A 924 -34.81 -14.18 1.97
CA GLU A 924 -35.45 -13.01 2.56
C GLU A 924 -34.76 -11.69 2.14
N GLY A 925 -35.57 -10.67 1.86
CA GLY A 925 -35.10 -9.31 1.61
C GLY A 925 -34.94 -8.94 0.13
N MET A 926 -34.08 -7.96 -0.14
CA MET A 926 -33.90 -7.35 -1.46
C MET A 926 -32.58 -6.58 -1.60
N ILE A 927 -32.14 -6.35 -2.84
CA ILE A 927 -31.10 -5.36 -3.18
C ILE A 927 -31.73 -4.24 -4.01
N LYS A 928 -31.40 -2.99 -3.69
CA LYS A 928 -31.85 -1.78 -4.36
C LYS A 928 -30.66 -1.00 -4.90
N LEU A 929 -30.74 -0.57 -6.16
CA LEU A 929 -29.71 0.22 -6.83
C LEU A 929 -30.28 1.57 -7.24
N VAL A 930 -29.63 2.65 -6.80
CA VAL A 930 -30.04 4.05 -6.97
C VAL A 930 -29.08 4.73 -7.94
N ALA A 931 -29.63 5.44 -8.92
CA ALA A 931 -28.86 6.17 -9.92
C ALA A 931 -29.43 7.57 -10.16
N ASP A 932 -28.56 8.52 -10.45
CA ASP A 932 -28.94 9.83 -11.00
C ASP A 932 -29.37 9.66 -12.46
N LYS A 933 -30.57 10.14 -12.81
CA LYS A 933 -31.08 10.07 -14.19
C LYS A 933 -30.21 10.84 -15.18
N VAL A 934 -29.64 11.97 -14.77
CA VAL A 934 -28.96 12.89 -15.68
C VAL A 934 -27.59 12.34 -16.07
N SER A 935 -26.75 12.03 -15.08
CA SER A 935 -25.42 11.48 -15.34
C SER A 935 -25.43 9.97 -15.64
N GLY A 936 -26.49 9.26 -15.25
CA GLY A 936 -26.55 7.80 -15.31
C GLY A 936 -25.62 7.11 -14.30
N ARG A 937 -25.02 7.86 -13.37
CA ARG A 937 -24.14 7.36 -12.31
C ARG A 937 -24.94 6.67 -11.22
N ILE A 938 -24.39 5.59 -10.70
CA ILE A 938 -24.89 4.92 -9.51
C ILE A 938 -24.44 5.75 -8.31
N ILE A 939 -25.41 6.19 -7.51
CA ILE A 939 -25.19 7.09 -6.37
C ILE A 939 -25.56 6.43 -5.04
N GLY A 940 -26.12 5.22 -5.08
CA GLY A 940 -26.30 4.42 -3.89
C GLY A 940 -26.78 3.00 -4.16
N VAL A 941 -26.55 2.12 -3.20
CA VAL A 941 -27.02 0.73 -3.20
C VAL A 941 -27.44 0.36 -1.79
N HIS A 942 -28.61 -0.24 -1.64
CA HIS A 942 -29.21 -0.55 -0.34
C HIS A 942 -29.58 -2.04 -0.28
N TYR A 943 -29.39 -2.65 0.89
CA TYR A 943 -29.35 -4.10 1.05
C TYR A 943 -30.22 -4.56 2.21
N LEU A 944 -31.01 -5.60 1.95
CA LEU A 944 -31.49 -6.54 2.95
C LEU A 944 -31.19 -7.93 2.39
N ALA A 945 -30.03 -8.49 2.70
CA ALA A 945 -29.60 -9.77 2.16
C ALA A 945 -28.56 -10.40 3.08
N ASP A 946 -28.57 -11.72 3.21
CA ASP A 946 -27.40 -12.42 3.76
C ASP A 946 -26.17 -12.12 2.90
N HIS A 947 -25.00 -12.10 3.55
CA HIS A 947 -23.71 -11.73 2.95
C HIS A 947 -23.54 -10.26 2.51
N THR A 948 -24.42 -9.33 2.96
CA THR A 948 -24.26 -7.89 2.69
C THR A 948 -22.86 -7.38 3.07
N ASP A 949 -22.26 -7.88 4.15
CA ASP A 949 -20.91 -7.60 4.63
C ASP A 949 -19.82 -7.81 3.56
N THR A 950 -20.05 -8.70 2.60
CA THR A 950 -19.16 -8.92 1.46
C THR A 950 -19.69 -8.31 0.17
N LEU A 951 -21.00 -8.42 -0.11
CA LEU A 951 -21.63 -7.89 -1.32
C LEU A 951 -21.51 -6.36 -1.42
N ILE A 952 -21.52 -5.66 -0.28
CA ILE A 952 -21.44 -4.20 -0.22
C ILE A 952 -20.15 -3.67 -0.84
N GLY A 953 -19.05 -4.45 -0.85
CA GLY A 953 -17.79 -4.04 -1.48
C GLY A 953 -17.95 -3.70 -2.96
N ILE A 954 -18.83 -4.41 -3.68
CA ILE A 954 -19.15 -4.09 -5.08
C ILE A 954 -19.92 -2.76 -5.17
N GLY A 955 -20.87 -2.53 -4.27
CA GLY A 955 -21.60 -1.27 -4.19
C GLY A 955 -20.68 -0.07 -3.87
N VAL A 956 -19.72 -0.27 -2.96
CA VAL A 956 -18.68 0.72 -2.64
C VAL A 956 -17.89 1.10 -3.88
N MET A 957 -17.43 0.12 -4.66
CA MET A 957 -16.71 0.41 -5.91
C MET A 957 -17.59 1.12 -6.95
N MET A 958 -18.89 0.80 -7.01
CA MET A 958 -19.82 1.49 -7.92
C MET A 958 -20.00 2.96 -7.56
N VAL A 959 -20.20 3.28 -6.28
CA VAL A 959 -20.45 4.64 -5.80
C VAL A 959 -19.17 5.45 -5.75
N ALA A 960 -18.10 4.93 -5.11
CA ALA A 960 -16.83 5.63 -4.99
C ALA A 960 -16.14 5.81 -6.35
N GLY A 961 -16.25 4.82 -7.25
CA GLY A 961 -15.73 4.87 -8.62
C GLY A 961 -16.64 5.59 -9.62
N GLU A 962 -17.74 6.19 -9.15
CA GLU A 962 -18.72 6.93 -9.97
C GLU A 962 -19.20 6.15 -11.21
N MET A 963 -19.37 4.84 -11.04
CA MET A 963 -19.73 3.94 -12.14
C MET A 963 -21.12 4.26 -12.67
N THR A 964 -21.26 4.20 -13.98
CA THR A 964 -22.55 4.35 -14.66
C THR A 964 -23.30 3.03 -14.72
N LEU A 965 -24.64 3.14 -14.82
CA LEU A 965 -25.50 1.98 -15.10
C LEU A 965 -25.03 1.19 -16.34
N THR A 966 -24.50 1.87 -17.35
CA THR A 966 -24.04 1.23 -18.59
C THR A 966 -22.77 0.40 -18.37
N GLN A 967 -21.84 0.88 -17.53
CA GLN A 967 -20.63 0.11 -17.18
C GLN A 967 -21.01 -1.16 -16.42
N VAL A 968 -21.85 -1.04 -15.39
CA VAL A 968 -22.29 -2.19 -14.58
C VAL A 968 -23.12 -3.19 -15.40
N ALA A 969 -24.03 -2.71 -16.26
CA ALA A 969 -24.86 -3.59 -17.09
C ALA A 969 -24.06 -4.43 -18.10
N LYS A 970 -22.88 -3.96 -18.52
CA LYS A 970 -21.96 -4.64 -19.45
C LYS A 970 -20.97 -5.56 -18.74
N ALA A 971 -20.80 -5.42 -17.43
CA ALA A 971 -19.90 -6.28 -16.67
C ALA A 971 -20.41 -7.72 -16.67
N ILE A 972 -19.48 -8.67 -16.75
CA ILE A 972 -19.76 -10.10 -16.68
C ILE A 972 -19.61 -10.50 -15.22
N PHE A 973 -20.72 -10.82 -14.57
CA PHE A 973 -20.73 -11.33 -13.19
C PHE A 973 -20.73 -12.88 -13.22
N PRO A 974 -20.02 -13.53 -12.29
CA PRO A 974 -20.02 -14.98 -12.19
C PRO A 974 -21.40 -15.52 -11.81
N HIS A 975 -21.77 -16.67 -12.38
CA HIS A 975 -23.05 -17.34 -12.13
C HIS A 975 -22.83 -18.78 -11.63
N PRO A 976 -23.60 -19.26 -10.63
CA PRO A 976 -24.59 -18.52 -9.83
C PRO A 976 -23.94 -17.77 -8.66
N THR A 977 -24.17 -16.45 -8.56
CA THR A 977 -23.76 -15.66 -7.38
C THR A 977 -24.72 -14.50 -7.15
N GLN A 978 -24.94 -14.09 -5.89
CA GLN A 978 -25.76 -12.91 -5.58
C GLN A 978 -25.25 -11.62 -6.26
N THR A 979 -23.97 -11.57 -6.65
CA THR A 979 -23.39 -10.42 -7.36
C THR A 979 -23.97 -10.22 -8.77
N GLU A 980 -24.55 -11.26 -9.38
CA GLU A 980 -25.17 -11.15 -10.71
C GLU A 980 -26.38 -10.20 -10.71
N LEU A 981 -27.03 -10.02 -9.55
CA LEU A 981 -28.14 -9.09 -9.37
C LEU A 981 -27.74 -7.64 -9.68
N PHE A 982 -26.50 -7.22 -9.45
CA PHE A 982 -26.09 -5.84 -9.75
C PHE A 982 -26.14 -5.56 -11.27
N GLY A 983 -25.61 -6.49 -12.08
CA GLY A 983 -25.68 -6.39 -13.54
C GLY A 983 -27.12 -6.38 -14.05
N GLU A 984 -27.98 -7.22 -13.45
CA GLU A 984 -29.38 -7.30 -13.82
C GLU A 984 -30.20 -6.07 -13.38
N LEU A 985 -29.99 -5.57 -12.16
CA LEU A 985 -30.55 -4.31 -11.66
C LEU A 985 -30.21 -3.15 -12.61
N ALA A 986 -28.93 -3.03 -12.99
CA ALA A 986 -28.47 -1.99 -13.91
C ALA A 986 -29.13 -2.11 -15.30
N ARG A 987 -29.19 -3.33 -15.89
CA ARG A 987 -29.88 -3.58 -17.17
C ARG A 987 -31.36 -3.23 -17.09
N ARG A 988 -32.06 -3.63 -16.03
CA ARG A 988 -33.48 -3.32 -15.82
C ARG A 988 -33.71 -1.83 -15.71
N LEU A 989 -32.89 -1.12 -14.94
CA LEU A 989 -33.00 0.32 -14.76
C LEU A 989 -32.77 1.06 -16.08
N LEU A 990 -31.73 0.70 -16.85
CA LEU A 990 -31.47 1.24 -18.18
C LEU A 990 -32.63 1.01 -19.14
N ASN A 991 -33.15 -0.21 -19.19
CA ASN A 991 -34.29 -0.55 -20.06
C ASN A 991 -35.55 0.20 -19.67
N ARG A 992 -35.73 0.50 -18.38
CA ARG A 992 -36.83 1.36 -17.91
C ARG A 992 -36.61 2.80 -18.39
N LEU A 993 -35.45 3.39 -18.13
CA LEU A 993 -35.12 4.76 -18.54
C LEU A 993 -35.25 4.97 -20.06
N ARG A 994 -34.77 4.03 -20.88
CA ARG A 994 -34.92 4.07 -22.34
C ARG A 994 -36.39 4.04 -22.80
N ARG A 995 -37.25 3.31 -22.09
CA ARG A 995 -38.68 3.24 -22.40
C ARG A 995 -39.41 4.53 -22.03
N THR A 996 -39.03 5.15 -20.92
CA THR A 996 -39.62 6.44 -20.50
C THR A 996 -39.16 7.60 -21.37
N ALA A 997 -37.92 7.60 -21.87
CA ALA A 997 -37.41 8.65 -22.75
C ALA A 997 -37.99 8.65 -24.18
N LYS A 998 -38.62 7.54 -24.59
CA LYS A 998 -39.31 7.41 -25.89
C LYS A 998 -40.77 7.87 -25.87
N LYS A 999 -41.32 8.13 -24.68
CA LYS A 999 -42.64 8.72 -24.47
C LYS A 999 -42.48 10.20 -24.21
#